data_AF-A0A227KNW8-F1
#
_entry.id   AF-A0A227KNW8-F1
#
_cell.length_a   1.000
_cell.length_b   1.000
_cell.length_c   1.000
_cell.angle_alpha   90.00
_cell.angle_beta   90.00
_cell.angle_gamma   90.00
#
_symmetry.space_group_name_H-M   'P 1'
#
loop_
_entity.id
_entity.type
_entity.pdbx_description
1 polymer ?
#
loop_
_entity_poly.entity_id
_entity_poly.type
_entity_poly.pdbx_seq_one_letter_code
_entity_poly.pdbx_strand_id
1 'polypeptide(L)'
;MNKIYKKIWNKARGCFVAVSEAVSSACQRAGKPTIIGISSLLLPLTTHAAVTLEGNHSFDEMIYSKHHIMASDYIVTGDLTVGNGSYGSVVWTSKDYTNNNQVLTVQGNLHIDNGGKLTVSHNGDGGAQLNGTVNVGGNLNVSGELALGSGNEGDKDSSISNLNVGNTWKITQTGFVDVHRDYRNTHINVYSKTIDSEGILDLTRIKDGSISTENLFVRGGTFNQTNNIQTYASNSLSVLGGTLSNESSLVVGGKSGQFSVGNSLTLEGGNLTNRNLLTQIAGSINITGGSYDFGTFNKSNGTLSNAGTLAITQFNQSGGSSSNTGTLSIGNSDLYGSLTSSGTLTLTGNVTSRGNLSSTGTLNNRGSWTETNAFTIAGNLNNTGAINFQNGFTFASNGKLNSSGTIQTSNASNIFDSLGSQGQTALTIVSMNAQLPEEAKTALTDLFRHYVPGTVAQNLVDHATFTGGKVIVTGVNLTQTQAADLTKAFKSKFGSATTLEFQGTIAGVSHDDKLNVAKVNELYDNVESLRDVTIISHNLEGEGKDVEIGENGVKHSAGFKGINEAASITVKDGKTLELVGEKNNSNFLMAAVNTVVEGFSKLVFGSKGLEDTYSGKTAAVHLTDTNAALLVAAGVYESESVSGAGSVKVEQGAVFAIKGASQSGKLDVKGQLDVKGDASLGHTELAEGSVLNNSANLHLTSIDSSAGAVYNQTGGSLQSDSGWFENATLNISGGKLDGSLIKDSEGNAAGLGNNTINIRGNGKNPIIVTTDPAESKKNWKDNLTVVYTPEITSETTVNVYEGGVLQADKLNFDGTTENSVVLAGGALETKLDQVFNDVKRDLLTLDGTDSGGQIGVPTHVLGATSVGSMKEEVKNAVYGHSGLVVFNDEYLKMSGVIDAMQHFVADAENPGVIDPDNPYTPGDTSTGLYLAFTGQVDGKLTVDLANQFDSEQSGGDLAGVVLSHTILYNESASDPNKLNNNLVIGFNEHNHPNANVIDVNQGIGFLSVDGADQVHIEEGKEFVLVGHHDDDDIRTDEDRNNVHSVPDSVSRV
;
A
#
# COMPACT_ATOMS: atom_id res chain seq x y z
N MET A 1 -22.59 -43.54 -34.07
CA MET A 1 -23.13 -42.17 -34.26
C MET A 1 -23.46 -41.57 -32.88
N ASN A 2 -23.70 -40.26 -32.83
CA ASN A 2 -24.08 -39.43 -31.67
C ASN A 2 -25.12 -40.03 -30.70
N LYS A 3 -25.19 -39.67 -29.39
CA LYS A 3 -24.35 -38.78 -28.55
C LYS A 3 -24.44 -39.18 -27.05
N ILE A 4 -23.43 -38.82 -26.26
CA ILE A 4 -23.13 -39.28 -24.88
C ILE A 4 -22.48 -38.11 -24.12
N TYR A 5 -22.75 -37.77 -22.85
CA TYR A 5 -23.87 -38.11 -21.95
C TYR A 5 -24.19 -36.88 -21.05
N LYS A 6 -24.38 -36.81 -19.71
CA LYS A 6 -24.36 -37.73 -18.54
C LYS A 6 -25.28 -37.13 -17.42
N LYS A 7 -25.45 -37.83 -16.28
CA LYS A 7 -26.05 -37.34 -15.01
C LYS A 7 -25.28 -37.94 -13.82
N ILE A 8 -25.38 -37.32 -12.64
CA ILE A 8 -25.33 -38.00 -11.33
C ILE A 8 -26.50 -37.46 -10.47
N TRP A 9 -27.14 -38.31 -9.66
CA TRP A 9 -28.36 -37.96 -8.89
C TRP A 9 -28.58 -38.92 -7.71
N ASN A 10 -28.62 -38.40 -6.47
CA ASN A 10 -29.18 -39.04 -5.24
C ASN A 10 -28.89 -38.12 -4.02
N LYS A 11 -29.72 -38.04 -2.97
CA LYS A 11 -31.13 -38.45 -2.81
C LYS A 11 -31.77 -37.71 -1.61
N ALA A 12 -33.09 -37.55 -1.66
CA ALA A 12 -34.00 -37.32 -0.52
C ALA A 12 -33.91 -36.00 0.30
N ARG A 13 -34.74 -35.03 -0.11
CA ARG A 13 -35.61 -34.16 0.73
C ARG A 13 -34.95 -33.21 1.75
N GLY A 14 -34.89 -31.93 1.37
CA GLY A 14 -34.76 -30.80 2.29
C GLY A 14 -34.70 -29.46 1.54
N CYS A 15 -35.84 -28.84 1.24
CA CYS A 15 -35.90 -27.52 0.59
C CYS A 15 -37.10 -26.73 1.11
N PHE A 16 -36.85 -25.50 1.56
CA PHE A 16 -37.86 -24.47 1.75
C PHE A 16 -37.59 -23.34 0.76
N VAL A 17 -38.64 -22.92 0.05
CA VAL A 17 -38.67 -21.69 -0.75
C VAL A 17 -39.92 -20.95 -0.33
N ALA A 18 -39.79 -19.69 0.05
CA ALA A 18 -40.90 -18.83 0.44
C ALA A 18 -41.05 -17.70 -0.58
N VAL A 19 -42.11 -17.77 -1.39
CA VAL A 19 -42.57 -16.67 -2.25
C VAL A 19 -43.81 -16.10 -1.58
N SER A 20 -43.83 -14.80 -1.30
CA SER A 20 -44.93 -14.15 -0.57
C SER A 20 -45.84 -13.35 -1.52
N GLU A 21 -46.91 -13.99 -2.00
CA GLU A 21 -48.04 -13.28 -2.60
C GLU A 21 -49.38 -13.68 -1.96
N ALA A 22 -50.24 -12.67 -1.83
CA ALA A 22 -51.66 -12.61 -1.48
C ALA A 22 -52.39 -13.85 -0.86
N VAL A 23 -52.84 -13.65 0.39
CA VAL A 23 -54.24 -13.76 0.89
C VAL A 23 -55.05 -15.06 0.66
N SER A 24 -55.81 -15.44 1.70
CA SER A 24 -56.99 -16.36 1.73
C SER A 24 -56.79 -17.83 2.17
N SER A 25 -56.58 -18.03 3.46
CA SER A 25 -56.85 -19.31 4.15
C SER A 25 -57.63 -19.14 5.48
N ALA A 26 -58.34 -18.02 5.64
CA ALA A 26 -59.06 -17.64 6.86
C ALA A 26 -60.60 -17.77 6.77
N CYS A 27 -61.12 -18.82 6.10
CA CYS A 27 -62.55 -19.17 6.14
C CYS A 27 -62.85 -20.62 5.74
N GLN A 28 -62.83 -21.57 6.70
CA GLN A 28 -63.71 -22.76 6.65
C GLN A 28 -63.81 -23.58 7.96
N ARG A 29 -64.17 -22.93 9.09
CA ARG A 29 -65.07 -23.51 10.12
C ARG A 29 -65.51 -22.45 11.14
N ALA A 30 -66.80 -22.14 11.08
CA ALA A 30 -67.64 -21.30 11.95
C ALA A 30 -67.03 -20.66 13.23
N GLY A 31 -67.09 -19.32 13.34
CA GLY A 31 -67.08 -18.66 14.66
C GLY A 31 -66.56 -17.22 14.76
N LYS A 32 -67.31 -16.23 14.24
CA LYS A 32 -67.16 -14.76 14.47
C LYS A 32 -65.85 -14.08 13.98
N PRO A 33 -65.92 -13.05 13.12
CA PRO A 33 -64.76 -12.18 12.84
C PRO A 33 -64.66 -11.05 13.87
N THR A 34 -63.45 -10.74 14.34
CA THR A 34 -63.17 -9.56 15.18
C THR A 34 -62.56 -8.46 14.33
N ILE A 35 -63.36 -7.46 13.97
CA ILE A 35 -62.91 -6.25 13.27
C ILE A 35 -62.34 -5.28 14.32
N ILE A 36 -61.05 -4.98 14.27
CA ILE A 36 -60.44 -3.90 15.06
C ILE A 36 -60.49 -2.63 14.20
N GLY A 37 -61.64 -1.96 14.27
CA GLY A 37 -61.91 -0.74 13.50
C GLY A 37 -63.35 -0.31 13.68
N ILE A 38 -63.55 0.79 14.42
CA ILE A 38 -64.85 1.48 14.60
C ILE A 38 -65.99 0.56 15.06
N SER A 39 -65.79 -0.16 16.18
CA SER A 39 -66.91 -0.32 17.10
C SER A 39 -67.26 1.06 17.66
N SER A 40 -68.54 1.42 17.61
CA SER A 40 -69.10 2.60 18.28
C SER A 40 -68.80 2.59 19.79
N LEU A 41 -69.07 3.71 20.47
CA LEU A 41 -69.21 3.74 21.94
C LEU A 41 -70.44 2.90 22.36
N LEU A 42 -70.29 1.57 22.31
CA LEU A 42 -71.13 0.63 23.03
C LEU A 42 -70.61 0.58 24.47
N LEU A 43 -70.96 1.62 25.22
CA LEU A 43 -70.74 1.70 26.66
C LEU A 43 -71.27 0.41 27.33
N PRO A 44 -70.46 -0.29 28.14
CA PRO A 44 -70.97 -1.36 28.97
C PRO A 44 -71.88 -0.75 30.03
N LEU A 45 -73.19 -0.83 29.83
CA LEU A 45 -74.19 -0.40 30.81
C LEU A 45 -74.00 -1.24 32.09
N THR A 46 -73.44 -0.64 33.13
CA THR A 46 -73.38 -1.22 34.48
C THR A 46 -74.79 -1.38 35.03
N THR A 47 -74.99 -2.36 35.92
CA THR A 47 -76.33 -2.72 36.43
C THR A 47 -76.82 -1.80 37.56
N HIS A 48 -76.40 -0.54 37.56
CA HIS A 48 -76.83 0.50 38.49
C HIS A 48 -77.23 1.75 37.71
N ALA A 49 -78.21 2.50 38.22
CA ALA A 49 -78.68 3.72 37.55
C ALA A 49 -77.70 4.88 37.81
N ALA A 50 -76.81 5.14 36.84
CA ALA A 50 -75.85 6.23 36.91
C ALA A 50 -76.53 7.61 37.00
N VAL A 51 -75.99 8.49 37.85
CA VAL A 51 -76.50 9.85 38.05
C VAL A 51 -76.09 10.72 36.87
N THR A 52 -77.06 11.24 36.12
CA THR A 52 -76.81 12.17 35.01
C THR A 52 -76.81 13.61 35.50
N LEU A 53 -75.76 14.37 35.16
CA LEU A 53 -75.56 15.78 35.46
C LEU A 53 -75.51 16.57 34.14
N GLU A 54 -76.37 17.57 34.01
CA GLU A 54 -76.61 18.27 32.73
C GLU A 54 -75.84 19.58 32.62
N GLY A 55 -74.90 19.64 31.68
CA GLY A 55 -74.00 20.79 31.47
C GLY A 55 -72.63 20.60 32.11
N ASN A 56 -71.97 21.71 32.45
CA ASN A 56 -70.61 21.73 32.99
C ASN A 56 -70.62 21.73 34.52
N HIS A 57 -69.75 20.92 35.15
CA HIS A 57 -69.74 20.70 36.61
C HIS A 57 -68.33 20.70 37.22
N SER A 58 -68.24 20.91 38.53
CA SER A 58 -67.06 20.62 39.35
C SER A 58 -67.09 19.18 39.87
N PHE A 59 -65.92 18.55 39.96
CA PHE A 59 -65.78 17.21 40.54
C PHE A 59 -66.17 17.14 42.03
N ASP A 60 -66.05 18.25 42.77
CA ASP A 60 -66.44 18.32 44.18
C ASP A 60 -67.96 18.14 44.39
N GLU A 61 -68.79 18.37 43.35
CA GLU A 61 -70.24 18.12 43.38
C GLU A 61 -70.59 16.62 43.36
N MET A 62 -69.61 15.77 43.04
CA MET A 62 -69.77 14.32 42.83
C MET A 62 -69.24 13.49 44.02
N ILE A 63 -68.62 14.16 45.00
CA ILE A 63 -67.85 13.56 46.09
C ILE A 63 -68.68 13.35 47.37
N TYR A 64 -68.53 12.18 47.98
CA TYR A 64 -68.96 11.92 49.35
C TYR A 64 -67.92 12.43 50.36
N SER A 65 -68.28 13.51 51.06
CA SER A 65 -67.35 14.36 51.84
C SER A 65 -66.60 13.69 52.99
N LYS A 66 -67.04 12.53 53.51
CA LYS A 66 -66.28 11.79 54.56
C LYS A 66 -65.00 11.18 54.00
N HIS A 67 -64.97 10.85 52.70
CA HIS A 67 -63.97 9.95 52.10
C HIS A 67 -63.47 10.39 50.72
N HIS A 68 -63.71 11.62 50.28
CA HIS A 68 -63.19 12.15 49.01
C HIS A 68 -63.35 11.19 47.80
N ILE A 69 -64.46 10.46 47.77
CA ILE A 69 -64.76 9.41 46.80
C ILE A 69 -66.04 9.76 46.06
N MET A 70 -66.12 9.41 44.78
CA MET A 70 -67.35 9.50 44.00
C MET A 70 -68.51 8.74 44.67
N ALA A 71 -69.68 9.38 44.80
CA ALA A 71 -70.81 8.83 45.56
C ALA A 71 -71.66 7.77 44.80
N SER A 72 -71.45 7.59 43.49
CA SER A 72 -72.21 6.68 42.62
C SER A 72 -71.46 6.39 41.30
N ASP A 73 -72.12 5.78 40.31
CA ASP A 73 -71.73 5.92 38.90
C ASP A 73 -72.31 7.26 38.36
N TYR A 74 -71.59 7.98 37.50
CA TYR A 74 -71.99 9.32 37.02
C TYR A 74 -71.81 9.52 35.50
N ILE A 75 -72.68 10.35 34.92
CA ILE A 75 -72.63 10.82 33.53
C ILE A 75 -72.76 12.35 33.52
N VAL A 76 -71.70 13.08 33.18
CA VAL A 76 -71.71 14.54 32.96
C VAL A 76 -71.90 14.81 31.46
N THR A 77 -72.89 15.62 31.06
CA THR A 77 -73.16 15.86 29.61
C THR A 77 -72.34 16.99 29.00
N GLY A 78 -71.79 17.90 29.81
CA GLY A 78 -70.80 18.91 29.40
C GLY A 78 -69.38 18.57 29.87
N ASP A 79 -68.58 19.61 30.14
CA ASP A 79 -67.22 19.50 30.67
C ASP A 79 -67.21 19.28 32.20
N LEU A 80 -66.17 18.63 32.71
CA LEU A 80 -65.94 18.41 34.14
C LEU A 80 -64.58 18.98 34.57
N THR A 81 -64.53 19.73 35.67
CA THR A 81 -63.29 20.30 36.20
C THR A 81 -62.99 19.79 37.61
N VAL A 82 -61.77 19.27 37.80
CA VAL A 82 -61.10 19.09 39.10
C VAL A 82 -60.26 20.35 39.33
N GLY A 83 -60.78 21.27 40.13
CA GLY A 83 -60.17 22.60 40.33
C GLY A 83 -58.93 22.59 41.21
N ASN A 84 -58.27 23.74 41.30
CA ASN A 84 -57.14 23.94 42.23
C ASN A 84 -57.59 23.75 43.68
N GLY A 85 -57.04 22.76 44.38
CA GLY A 85 -57.43 22.34 45.73
C GLY A 85 -58.53 21.28 45.79
N SER A 86 -59.21 20.98 44.69
CA SER A 86 -60.15 19.85 44.59
C SER A 86 -59.37 18.53 44.56
N TYR A 87 -59.78 17.55 45.37
CA TYR A 87 -59.17 16.22 45.36
C TYR A 87 -60.16 15.09 45.63
N GLY A 88 -60.03 14.00 44.87
CA GLY A 88 -60.78 12.78 45.15
C GLY A 88 -60.50 11.58 44.24
N SER A 89 -61.16 10.47 44.56
CA SER A 89 -61.00 9.17 43.91
C SER A 89 -62.29 8.71 43.22
N VAL A 90 -62.17 8.11 42.04
CA VAL A 90 -63.30 7.55 41.29
C VAL A 90 -63.78 6.24 41.92
N VAL A 91 -62.87 5.42 42.49
CA VAL A 91 -63.21 4.26 43.33
C VAL A 91 -62.23 4.11 44.50
N TRP A 92 -62.72 3.70 45.69
CA TRP A 92 -61.92 3.51 46.91
C TRP A 92 -62.53 2.46 47.86
N THR A 93 -61.72 1.48 48.27
CA THR A 93 -61.91 0.50 49.36
C THR A 93 -61.41 0.99 50.73
N SER A 94 -62.23 0.87 51.78
CA SER A 94 -61.84 1.06 53.18
C SER A 94 -62.57 0.07 54.11
N LYS A 95 -62.16 0.00 55.38
CA LYS A 95 -62.82 -0.81 56.42
C LYS A 95 -64.31 -0.48 56.64
N ASP A 96 -64.69 0.78 56.41
CA ASP A 96 -66.07 1.29 56.60
C ASP A 96 -66.91 1.26 55.32
N TYR A 97 -66.28 1.16 54.15
CA TYR A 97 -66.91 1.40 52.85
C TYR A 97 -66.21 0.61 51.74
N THR A 98 -66.95 -0.26 51.07
CA THR A 98 -66.44 -1.14 50.02
C THR A 98 -67.23 -0.91 48.74
N ASN A 99 -66.72 -0.07 47.85
CA ASN A 99 -67.15 -0.08 46.46
C ASN A 99 -65.99 -0.55 45.59
N ASN A 100 -66.22 -1.63 44.85
CA ASN A 100 -65.18 -2.30 44.06
C ASN A 100 -65.26 -1.97 42.57
N ASN A 101 -66.29 -1.25 42.10
CA ASN A 101 -66.45 -0.90 40.69
C ASN A 101 -67.24 0.40 40.52
N GLN A 102 -66.60 1.44 39.96
CA GLN A 102 -67.26 2.72 39.67
C GLN A 102 -66.89 3.28 38.30
N VAL A 103 -67.86 3.94 37.66
CA VAL A 103 -67.76 4.52 36.33
C VAL A 103 -68.08 6.02 36.36
N LEU A 104 -67.07 6.84 36.08
CA LEU A 104 -67.23 8.22 35.65
C LEU A 104 -67.32 8.27 34.13
N THR A 105 -68.34 8.95 33.61
CA THR A 105 -68.41 9.33 32.19
C THR A 105 -68.60 10.84 32.07
N VAL A 106 -67.74 11.50 31.30
CA VAL A 106 -67.83 12.92 30.92
C VAL A 106 -68.02 12.95 29.40
N GLN A 107 -69.06 13.60 28.89
CA GLN A 107 -69.30 13.66 27.44
C GLN A 107 -68.48 14.79 26.79
N GLY A 108 -68.26 15.90 27.51
CA GLY A 108 -67.30 16.94 27.16
C GLY A 108 -65.86 16.60 27.57
N ASN A 109 -65.09 17.63 27.89
CA ASN A 109 -63.69 17.55 28.32
C ASN A 109 -63.59 17.33 29.84
N LEU A 110 -62.51 16.69 30.29
CA LEU A 110 -62.13 16.61 31.69
C LEU A 110 -60.87 17.45 31.92
N HIS A 111 -60.94 18.39 32.84
CA HIS A 111 -59.84 19.28 33.23
C HIS A 111 -59.38 18.94 34.64
N ILE A 112 -58.08 18.74 34.82
CA ILE A 112 -57.42 18.67 36.13
C ILE A 112 -56.49 19.86 36.20
N ASP A 113 -56.95 20.93 36.82
CA ASP A 113 -56.23 22.20 36.88
C ASP A 113 -54.98 22.08 37.77
N ASN A 114 -54.05 23.02 37.64
CA ASN A 114 -52.86 23.05 38.48
C ASN A 114 -53.24 23.19 39.96
N GLY A 115 -52.79 22.25 40.79
CA GLY A 115 -53.19 22.10 42.19
C GLY A 115 -54.43 21.24 42.44
N GLY A 116 -55.11 20.76 41.40
CA GLY A 116 -56.16 19.74 41.49
C GLY A 116 -55.61 18.31 41.42
N LYS A 117 -56.32 17.34 42.02
CA LYS A 117 -55.92 15.92 42.03
C LYS A 117 -57.08 14.97 41.73
N LEU A 118 -56.92 14.12 40.72
CA LEU A 118 -57.83 13.01 40.46
C LEU A 118 -57.12 11.67 40.64
N THR A 119 -57.78 10.71 41.30
CA THR A 119 -57.30 9.34 41.44
C THR A 119 -58.27 8.37 40.77
N VAL A 120 -57.80 7.53 39.84
CA VAL A 120 -58.68 6.56 39.16
C VAL A 120 -59.07 5.40 40.10
N SER A 121 -58.12 4.91 40.90
CA SER A 121 -58.38 3.94 41.97
C SER A 121 -57.48 4.15 43.19
N HIS A 122 -58.06 4.08 44.39
CA HIS A 122 -57.32 4.13 45.67
C HIS A 122 -57.63 2.90 46.53
N ASN A 123 -56.70 1.96 46.63
CA ASN A 123 -56.87 0.79 47.48
C ASN A 123 -56.37 1.07 48.90
N GLY A 124 -57.29 1.44 49.80
CA GLY A 124 -57.01 1.45 51.23
C GLY A 124 -57.38 0.13 51.89
N ASP A 125 -57.51 0.18 53.22
CA ASP A 125 -57.68 -0.93 54.18
C ASP A 125 -58.83 -1.94 53.94
N GLY A 126 -59.58 -1.86 52.83
CA GLY A 126 -60.81 -2.63 52.56
C GLY A 126 -60.62 -4.02 51.95
N GLY A 127 -59.39 -4.44 51.61
CA GLY A 127 -59.05 -5.84 51.32
C GLY A 127 -59.73 -6.48 50.10
N ALA A 128 -59.88 -5.75 48.99
CA ALA A 128 -60.56 -6.24 47.78
C ALA A 128 -59.98 -5.67 46.48
N GLN A 129 -60.17 -6.37 45.36
CA GLN A 129 -59.80 -5.86 44.04
C GLN A 129 -60.74 -4.71 43.62
N LEU A 130 -60.13 -3.58 43.24
CA LEU A 130 -60.82 -2.39 42.72
C LEU A 130 -60.87 -2.36 41.19
N ASN A 131 -61.92 -1.73 40.65
CA ASN A 131 -62.06 -1.43 39.22
C ASN A 131 -62.58 0.00 39.02
N GLY A 132 -61.68 0.95 38.79
CA GLY A 132 -62.02 2.34 38.48
C GLY A 132 -62.15 2.54 36.97
N THR A 133 -63.17 3.26 36.51
CA THR A 133 -63.33 3.59 35.08
C THR A 133 -63.61 5.08 34.89
N VAL A 134 -62.80 5.74 34.06
CA VAL A 134 -63.00 7.11 33.61
C VAL A 134 -63.16 7.12 32.10
N ASN A 135 -64.33 7.54 31.62
CA ASN A 135 -64.61 7.80 30.22
C ASN A 135 -64.71 9.32 30.01
N VAL A 136 -64.03 9.86 29.01
CA VAL A 136 -64.11 11.26 28.59
C VAL A 136 -64.42 11.28 27.09
N GLY A 137 -65.44 12.01 26.64
CA GLY A 137 -65.80 12.09 25.21
C GLY A 137 -64.94 13.10 24.46
N GLY A 138 -64.60 14.21 25.12
CA GLY A 138 -63.67 15.23 24.66
C GLY A 138 -62.20 14.91 25.00
N ASN A 139 -61.48 15.92 25.46
CA ASN A 139 -60.08 15.85 25.86
C ASN A 139 -59.93 15.70 27.37
N LEU A 140 -58.86 15.04 27.83
CA LEU A 140 -58.41 15.05 29.22
C LEU A 140 -57.18 15.94 29.34
N ASN A 141 -57.30 17.08 30.01
CA ASN A 141 -56.21 18.04 30.21
C ASN A 141 -55.68 17.95 31.65
N VAL A 142 -54.46 17.45 31.83
CA VAL A 142 -53.80 17.30 33.14
C VAL A 142 -52.76 18.39 33.32
N SER A 143 -53.02 19.32 34.23
CA SER A 143 -52.07 20.35 34.70
C SER A 143 -51.77 20.26 36.20
N GLY A 144 -52.59 19.52 36.96
CA GLY A 144 -52.33 19.04 38.32
C GLY A 144 -51.89 17.57 38.34
N GLU A 145 -52.40 16.80 39.30
CA GLU A 145 -52.06 15.38 39.50
C GLU A 145 -53.16 14.42 39.00
N LEU A 146 -52.78 13.40 38.22
CA LEU A 146 -53.63 12.26 37.89
C LEU A 146 -52.96 10.95 38.35
N ALA A 147 -53.39 10.43 39.50
CA ALA A 147 -52.94 9.14 39.98
C ALA A 147 -53.73 8.02 39.27
N LEU A 148 -53.05 7.24 38.41
CA LEU A 148 -53.64 6.06 37.78
C LEU A 148 -53.86 4.92 38.79
N GLY A 149 -53.16 4.95 39.93
CA GLY A 149 -53.41 4.06 41.06
C GLY A 149 -52.77 4.60 42.33
N SER A 150 -53.29 4.19 43.47
CA SER A 150 -52.73 4.52 44.79
C SER A 150 -53.26 3.55 45.84
N GLY A 151 -52.66 3.56 47.03
CA GLY A 151 -53.12 2.77 48.16
C GLY A 151 -52.25 2.97 49.40
N ASN A 152 -52.59 2.30 50.50
CA ASN A 152 -51.86 2.43 51.76
C ASN A 152 -50.63 1.50 51.82
N GLU A 153 -49.65 1.88 52.65
CA GLU A 153 -48.38 1.16 52.78
C GLU A 153 -48.59 -0.25 53.35
N GLY A 154 -48.31 -1.27 52.54
CA GLY A 154 -48.40 -2.69 52.91
C GLY A 154 -49.60 -3.46 52.35
N ASP A 155 -50.54 -2.79 51.69
CA ASP A 155 -51.71 -3.46 51.09
C ASP A 155 -51.31 -4.38 49.92
N LYS A 156 -51.91 -5.59 49.90
CA LYS A 156 -51.57 -6.68 48.96
C LYS A 156 -52.59 -6.89 47.85
N ASP A 157 -53.72 -6.20 47.89
CA ASP A 157 -54.79 -6.30 46.90
C ASP A 157 -54.55 -5.37 45.72
N SER A 158 -55.05 -5.77 44.55
CA SER A 158 -54.75 -5.13 43.27
C SER A 158 -55.84 -4.15 42.86
N SER A 159 -55.47 -3.00 42.30
CA SER A 159 -56.42 -2.12 41.64
C SER A 159 -56.34 -2.22 40.12
N ILE A 160 -57.47 -2.10 39.44
CA ILE A 160 -57.60 -1.97 37.99
C ILE A 160 -58.09 -0.55 37.70
N SER A 161 -57.42 0.14 36.79
CA SER A 161 -57.78 1.50 36.38
C SER A 161 -57.93 1.58 34.86
N ASN A 162 -59.14 1.86 34.42
CA ASN A 162 -59.49 2.02 33.01
C ASN A 162 -59.67 3.51 32.71
N LEU A 163 -58.95 4.02 31.73
CA LEU A 163 -58.99 5.44 31.32
C LEU A 163 -59.22 5.53 29.81
N ASN A 164 -60.41 5.95 29.41
CA ASN A 164 -60.83 6.05 28.01
C ASN A 164 -61.06 7.52 27.64
N VAL A 165 -60.25 8.09 26.75
CA VAL A 165 -60.32 9.50 26.33
C VAL A 165 -60.62 9.60 24.84
N GLY A 166 -61.79 10.14 24.51
CA GLY A 166 -62.37 10.17 23.17
C GLY A 166 -61.58 11.00 22.18
N ASN A 167 -60.83 12.01 22.62
CA ASN A 167 -59.88 12.75 21.79
C ASN A 167 -58.46 12.72 22.42
N THR A 168 -57.96 13.84 22.94
CA THR A 168 -56.57 13.96 23.42
C THR A 168 -56.47 13.85 24.94
N TRP A 169 -55.64 12.94 25.45
CA TRP A 169 -55.08 13.01 26.79
C TRP A 169 -53.80 13.85 26.77
N LYS A 170 -53.89 15.11 27.22
CA LYS A 170 -52.75 16.03 27.31
C LYS A 170 -52.24 16.11 28.74
N ILE A 171 -50.93 15.94 28.91
CA ILE A 171 -50.21 16.21 30.16
C ILE A 171 -49.39 17.48 29.93
N THR A 172 -49.82 18.61 30.51
CA THR A 172 -49.15 19.91 30.31
C THR A 172 -47.83 19.97 31.10
N GLN A 173 -47.04 21.02 30.92
CA GLN A 173 -45.70 21.17 31.53
C GLN A 173 -45.69 21.12 33.06
N THR A 174 -46.80 21.43 33.73
CA THR A 174 -46.96 21.27 35.20
C THR A 174 -47.66 19.96 35.59
N GLY A 175 -48.23 19.25 34.62
CA GLY A 175 -49.00 18.02 34.84
C GLY A 175 -48.11 16.85 35.26
N PHE A 176 -48.60 16.09 36.24
CA PHE A 176 -47.94 14.91 36.78
C PHE A 176 -48.90 13.72 36.80
N VAL A 177 -48.45 12.58 36.28
CA VAL A 177 -49.22 11.33 36.24
C VAL A 177 -48.35 10.20 36.78
N ASP A 178 -48.84 9.48 37.80
CA ASP A 178 -48.10 8.39 38.44
C ASP A 178 -48.99 7.22 38.89
N VAL A 179 -48.35 6.26 39.56
CA VAL A 179 -48.96 5.50 40.65
C VAL A 179 -48.31 5.97 41.95
N HIS A 180 -49.13 6.26 42.96
CA HIS A 180 -48.65 6.85 44.22
C HIS A 180 -47.52 6.01 44.85
N ARG A 181 -46.49 6.71 45.33
CA ARG A 181 -45.12 6.19 45.53
C ARG A 181 -45.03 4.78 46.11
N ASP A 182 -45.79 4.50 47.16
CA ASP A 182 -45.60 3.34 48.02
C ASP A 182 -46.55 2.16 47.66
N TYR A 183 -47.37 2.35 46.62
CA TYR A 183 -48.24 1.32 46.03
C TYR A 183 -47.69 0.85 44.67
N ARG A 184 -47.73 -0.47 44.43
CA ARG A 184 -47.16 -1.12 43.21
C ARG A 184 -48.01 -2.26 42.64
N ASN A 185 -49.29 -2.33 42.98
CA ASN A 185 -50.19 -3.43 42.59
C ASN A 185 -51.30 -2.98 41.62
N THR A 186 -51.06 -1.87 40.92
CA THR A 186 -51.96 -1.27 39.92
C THR A 186 -51.82 -1.95 38.56
N HIS A 187 -52.95 -2.35 38.00
CA HIS A 187 -53.14 -2.75 36.61
C HIS A 187 -53.82 -1.60 35.85
N ILE A 188 -53.36 -1.28 34.63
CA ILE A 188 -53.97 -0.20 33.82
C ILE A 188 -54.48 -0.67 32.46
N ASN A 189 -55.60 -0.07 32.02
CA ASN A 189 -56.10 -0.14 30.65
C ASN A 189 -56.37 1.28 30.16
N VAL A 190 -55.44 1.88 29.42
CA VAL A 190 -55.60 3.24 28.89
C VAL A 190 -55.93 3.18 27.40
N TYR A 191 -56.97 3.88 26.99
CA TYR A 191 -57.26 4.23 25.61
C TYR A 191 -57.37 5.75 25.44
N SER A 192 -56.69 6.32 24.45
CA SER A 192 -56.89 7.70 24.03
C SER A 192 -56.55 7.87 22.55
N LYS A 193 -57.27 8.66 21.75
CA LYS A 193 -56.83 8.89 20.35
C LYS A 193 -55.44 9.52 20.30
N THR A 194 -55.16 10.50 21.15
CA THR A 194 -53.84 11.13 21.21
C THR A 194 -53.37 11.29 22.65
N ILE A 195 -52.18 10.80 22.97
CA ILE A 195 -51.46 11.13 24.20
C ILE A 195 -50.43 12.22 23.85
N ASP A 196 -50.48 13.37 24.51
CA ASP A 196 -49.56 14.49 24.27
C ASP A 196 -48.89 14.93 25.58
N SER A 197 -47.60 14.57 25.75
CA SER A 197 -46.83 14.77 26.98
C SER A 197 -45.86 15.93 26.85
N GLU A 198 -46.12 16.99 27.62
CA GLU A 198 -45.19 18.08 27.93
C GLU A 198 -44.70 18.01 29.39
N GLY A 199 -45.44 17.34 30.28
CA GLY A 199 -45.10 17.12 31.69
C GLY A 199 -44.51 15.73 31.98
N ILE A 200 -44.79 15.19 33.16
CA ILE A 200 -44.25 13.90 33.61
C ILE A 200 -45.34 12.82 33.62
N LEU A 201 -45.02 11.69 33.00
CA LEU A 201 -45.79 10.45 33.03
C LEU A 201 -44.87 9.33 33.56
N ASP A 202 -44.94 9.04 34.87
CA ASP A 202 -44.12 8.02 35.53
C ASP A 202 -44.92 6.73 35.78
N LEU A 203 -44.76 5.78 34.86
CA LEU A 203 -45.42 4.48 34.93
C LEU A 203 -44.53 3.39 35.56
N THR A 204 -43.37 3.75 36.14
CA THR A 204 -42.39 2.77 36.68
C THR A 204 -42.86 1.98 37.92
N ARG A 205 -44.02 2.37 38.48
CA ARG A 205 -44.64 1.72 39.65
C ARG A 205 -45.87 0.88 39.28
N ILE A 206 -46.26 0.83 38.00
CA ILE A 206 -47.29 -0.06 37.46
C ILE A 206 -46.83 -1.51 37.53
N LYS A 207 -47.75 -2.42 37.88
CA LYS A 207 -47.49 -3.86 37.95
C LYS A 207 -47.49 -4.50 36.56
N ASP A 208 -48.54 -4.27 35.81
CA ASP A 208 -48.71 -4.61 34.39
C ASP A 208 -49.86 -3.77 33.80
N GLY A 209 -50.09 -3.86 32.49
CA GLY A 209 -51.23 -3.21 31.86
C GLY A 209 -51.04 -2.95 30.38
N SER A 210 -51.97 -2.18 29.80
CA SER A 210 -51.93 -1.77 28.41
C SER A 210 -52.24 -0.29 28.21
N ILE A 211 -51.60 0.31 27.21
CA ILE A 211 -51.86 1.67 26.73
C ILE A 211 -52.05 1.57 25.22
N SER A 212 -53.24 1.92 24.72
CA SER A 212 -53.58 1.92 23.30
C SER A 212 -53.91 3.33 22.86
N THR A 213 -53.19 3.84 21.87
CA THR A 213 -53.47 5.17 21.30
C THR A 213 -53.44 5.18 19.78
N GLU A 214 -53.80 6.28 19.14
CA GLU A 214 -53.47 6.53 17.74
C GLU A 214 -52.12 7.26 17.68
N ASN A 215 -51.96 8.37 18.40
CA ASN A 215 -50.77 9.21 18.36
C ASN A 215 -50.16 9.42 19.77
N LEU A 216 -48.87 9.17 19.95
CA LEU A 216 -48.12 9.48 21.17
C LEU A 216 -47.06 10.55 20.88
N PHE A 217 -47.20 11.72 21.51
CA PHE A 217 -46.23 12.82 21.44
C PHE A 217 -45.52 12.98 22.78
N VAL A 218 -44.19 13.10 22.73
CA VAL A 218 -43.32 13.42 23.87
C VAL A 218 -42.59 14.73 23.55
N ARG A 219 -43.27 15.86 23.79
CA ARG A 219 -42.81 17.21 23.46
C ARG A 219 -41.89 17.80 24.52
N GLY A 220 -42.14 17.47 25.78
CA GLY A 220 -41.41 17.96 26.94
C GLY A 220 -41.49 16.97 28.10
N GLY A 221 -40.81 17.30 29.19
CA GLY A 221 -40.79 16.46 30.39
C GLY A 221 -40.31 15.03 30.11
N THR A 222 -40.95 14.05 30.74
CA THR A 222 -40.50 12.65 30.72
C THR A 222 -41.65 11.65 30.69
N PHE A 223 -41.63 10.76 29.71
CA PHE A 223 -42.44 9.54 29.66
C PHE A 223 -41.57 8.37 30.13
N ASN A 224 -41.81 7.85 31.34
CA ASN A 224 -41.12 6.66 31.85
C ASN A 224 -42.06 5.45 31.84
N GLN A 225 -41.61 4.32 31.29
CA GLN A 225 -42.29 3.04 31.42
C GLN A 225 -41.35 1.84 31.55
N THR A 226 -41.78 0.87 32.35
CA THR A 226 -41.11 -0.42 32.51
C THR A 226 -41.48 -1.40 31.38
N ASN A 227 -40.84 -2.56 31.37
CA ASN A 227 -41.17 -3.67 30.47
C ASN A 227 -42.53 -4.35 30.75
N ASN A 228 -43.17 -4.06 31.88
CA ASN A 228 -44.46 -4.66 32.27
C ASN A 228 -45.67 -4.13 31.48
N ILE A 229 -45.55 -2.98 30.80
CA ILE A 229 -46.67 -2.29 30.16
C ILE A 229 -46.64 -2.50 28.65
N GLN A 230 -47.78 -2.91 28.09
CA GLN A 230 -47.98 -3.03 26.64
C GLN A 230 -48.50 -1.72 26.03
N THR A 231 -47.60 -0.87 25.56
CA THR A 231 -47.93 0.37 24.88
C THR A 231 -47.95 0.18 23.36
N TYR A 232 -49.06 0.56 22.72
CA TYR A 232 -49.25 0.52 21.28
C TYR A 232 -49.85 1.84 20.76
N ALA A 233 -49.08 2.59 19.97
CA ALA A 233 -49.57 3.73 19.21
C ALA A 233 -49.95 3.29 17.79
N SER A 234 -51.24 3.12 17.51
CA SER A 234 -51.73 2.56 16.24
C SER A 234 -51.44 3.40 15.00
N ASN A 235 -51.14 4.70 15.15
CA ASN A 235 -50.63 5.56 14.10
C ASN A 235 -49.18 6.00 14.37
N SER A 236 -48.93 6.96 15.25
CA SER A 236 -47.62 7.64 15.35
C SER A 236 -47.05 7.73 16.76
N LEU A 237 -45.72 7.70 16.86
CA LEU A 237 -44.92 8.02 18.05
C LEU A 237 -43.91 9.10 17.67
N SER A 238 -43.92 10.23 18.37
CA SER A 238 -43.06 11.39 18.07
C SER A 238 -42.35 11.91 19.32
N VAL A 239 -41.03 11.87 19.33
CA VAL A 239 -40.18 12.37 20.43
C VAL A 239 -39.57 13.70 20.00
N LEU A 240 -40.21 14.80 20.43
CA LEU A 240 -40.05 16.15 19.87
C LEU A 240 -39.33 17.16 20.80
N GLY A 241 -38.75 16.67 21.90
CA GLY A 241 -37.99 17.49 22.86
C GLY A 241 -37.94 16.93 24.28
N GLY A 242 -38.96 16.15 24.68
CA GLY A 242 -38.96 15.45 25.97
C GLY A 242 -38.08 14.19 25.98
N THR A 243 -38.01 13.52 27.14
CA THR A 243 -37.36 12.21 27.27
C THR A 243 -38.38 11.08 27.24
N LEU A 244 -38.20 10.12 26.33
CA LEU A 244 -38.86 8.82 26.37
C LEU A 244 -37.90 7.79 26.95
N SER A 245 -38.29 7.18 28.07
CA SER A 245 -37.55 6.13 28.75
C SER A 245 -38.37 4.84 28.84
N ASN A 246 -37.92 3.82 28.11
CA ASN A 246 -38.64 2.55 27.92
C ASN A 246 -37.69 1.36 28.03
N GLU A 247 -37.89 0.49 29.02
CA GLU A 247 -37.02 -0.70 29.20
C GLU A 247 -37.12 -1.72 28.06
N SER A 248 -38.22 -1.70 27.29
CA SER A 248 -38.46 -2.62 26.18
C SER A 248 -38.02 -2.07 24.83
N SER A 249 -37.49 -2.96 23.97
CA SER A 249 -37.18 -2.66 22.57
C SER A 249 -38.39 -2.13 21.80
N LEU A 250 -38.16 -1.13 20.95
CA LEU A 250 -39.20 -0.46 20.16
C LEU A 250 -39.42 -1.17 18.81
N VAL A 251 -40.69 -1.45 18.50
CA VAL A 251 -41.12 -2.03 17.21
C VAL A 251 -41.98 -1.04 16.41
N VAL A 252 -41.63 -0.82 15.15
CA VAL A 252 -42.33 0.07 14.20
C VAL A 252 -42.96 -0.76 13.09
N GLY A 253 -44.18 -0.42 12.67
CA GLY A 253 -44.88 -1.08 11.57
C GLY A 253 -45.88 -2.16 11.98
N GLY A 254 -46.32 -2.19 13.24
CA GLY A 254 -47.32 -3.15 13.71
C GLY A 254 -47.35 -3.31 15.23
N LYS A 255 -48.36 -4.03 15.74
CA LYS A 255 -48.50 -4.33 17.18
C LYS A 255 -47.71 -5.59 17.54
N SER A 256 -46.51 -5.43 18.08
CA SER A 256 -45.62 -6.54 18.47
C SER A 256 -44.63 -6.11 19.55
N GLY A 257 -44.35 -6.98 20.52
CA GLY A 257 -43.57 -6.64 21.71
C GLY A 257 -44.31 -5.73 22.69
N GLN A 258 -43.62 -5.27 23.73
CA GLN A 258 -44.19 -4.46 24.81
C GLN A 258 -44.30 -2.96 24.46
N PHE A 259 -43.50 -2.47 23.51
CA PHE A 259 -43.53 -1.07 23.09
C PHE A 259 -43.52 -0.96 21.56
N SER A 260 -44.63 -0.55 20.96
CA SER A 260 -44.78 -0.58 19.50
C SER A 260 -45.64 0.54 18.90
N VAL A 261 -45.43 0.80 17.61
CA VAL A 261 -46.15 1.81 16.83
C VAL A 261 -46.54 1.27 15.44
N GLY A 262 -47.76 1.58 15.01
CA GLY A 262 -48.37 1.05 13.79
C GLY A 262 -47.81 1.63 12.51
N ASN A 263 -47.80 2.97 12.36
CA ASN A 263 -47.45 3.62 11.10
C ASN A 263 -46.13 4.40 11.12
N SER A 264 -45.80 5.17 12.18
CA SER A 264 -44.57 5.98 12.15
C SER A 264 -43.90 6.30 13.49
N LEU A 265 -42.58 6.23 13.52
CA LEU A 265 -41.72 6.82 14.55
C LEU A 265 -41.10 8.12 14.02
N THR A 266 -41.09 9.18 14.83
CA THR A 266 -40.41 10.45 14.55
C THR A 266 -39.51 10.84 15.73
N LEU A 267 -38.25 11.16 15.45
CA LEU A 267 -37.24 11.61 16.41
C LEU A 267 -36.76 13.00 16.00
N GLU A 268 -37.08 14.01 16.80
CA GLU A 268 -36.89 15.44 16.51
C GLU A 268 -36.27 16.14 17.73
N GLY A 269 -35.00 15.80 18.02
CA GLY A 269 -34.20 16.45 19.06
C GLY A 269 -34.46 16.02 20.50
N GLY A 270 -35.56 15.33 20.80
CA GLY A 270 -35.82 14.76 22.12
C GLY A 270 -35.00 13.49 22.41
N ASN A 271 -34.94 13.07 23.67
CA ASN A 271 -34.09 11.96 24.12
C ASN A 271 -34.85 10.61 24.12
N LEU A 272 -34.25 9.58 23.53
CA LEU A 272 -34.71 8.18 23.62
C LEU A 272 -33.66 7.38 24.37
N THR A 273 -33.96 6.89 25.59
CA THR A 273 -32.93 6.28 26.44
C THR A 273 -32.54 4.87 25.99
N ASN A 274 -33.49 4.05 25.55
CA ASN A 274 -33.23 2.68 25.11
C ASN A 274 -32.98 2.62 23.61
N ARG A 275 -31.72 2.40 23.25
CA ARG A 275 -31.26 2.32 21.86
C ARG A 275 -30.52 1.01 21.56
N ASN A 276 -30.66 -0.01 22.41
CA ASN A 276 -30.00 -1.30 22.23
C ASN A 276 -30.53 -2.05 21.00
N LEU A 277 -31.86 -2.08 20.82
CA LEU A 277 -32.52 -2.74 19.70
C LEU A 277 -33.74 -1.94 19.22
N LEU A 278 -33.70 -1.58 17.93
CA LEU A 278 -34.82 -1.04 17.16
C LEU A 278 -35.26 -2.08 16.12
N THR A 279 -36.57 -2.27 15.94
CA THR A 279 -37.11 -3.17 14.91
C THR A 279 -38.16 -2.47 14.05
N GLN A 280 -38.01 -2.51 12.73
CA GLN A 280 -38.97 -1.98 11.77
C GLN A 280 -39.51 -3.11 10.89
N ILE A 281 -40.78 -3.45 11.09
CA ILE A 281 -41.53 -4.45 10.33
C ILE A 281 -42.17 -3.80 9.08
N ALA A 282 -42.61 -2.55 9.20
CA ALA A 282 -43.24 -1.72 8.18
C ALA A 282 -43.22 -0.24 8.63
N GLY A 283 -44.11 0.61 8.08
CA GLY A 283 -44.25 2.01 8.50
C GLY A 283 -43.04 2.89 8.16
N SER A 284 -42.92 4.04 8.80
CA SER A 284 -41.88 5.05 8.57
C SER A 284 -41.08 5.36 9.83
N ILE A 285 -39.77 5.53 9.72
CA ILE A 285 -38.91 6.04 10.79
C ILE A 285 -38.24 7.32 10.30
N ASN A 286 -38.55 8.45 10.94
CA ASN A 286 -38.06 9.77 10.58
C ASN A 286 -37.15 10.30 11.70
N ILE A 287 -35.93 10.68 11.36
CA ILE A 287 -35.01 11.39 12.25
C ILE A 287 -34.84 12.79 11.67
N THR A 288 -35.69 13.71 12.12
CA THR A 288 -35.76 15.09 11.64
C THR A 288 -34.76 16.01 12.34
N GLY A 289 -34.29 15.63 13.53
CA GLY A 289 -33.20 16.33 14.24
C GLY A 289 -32.73 15.55 15.48
N GLY A 290 -31.59 15.94 16.03
CA GLY A 290 -30.95 15.24 17.17
C GLY A 290 -29.85 14.26 16.75
N SER A 291 -29.34 13.50 17.72
CA SER A 291 -28.26 12.52 17.55
C SER A 291 -28.60 11.22 18.25
N TYR A 292 -28.63 10.10 17.51
CA TYR A 292 -29.02 8.79 18.03
C TYR A 292 -28.05 7.70 17.56
N ASP A 293 -27.45 6.99 18.50
CA ASP A 293 -26.74 5.73 18.29
C ASP A 293 -27.66 4.53 18.57
N PHE A 294 -27.63 3.49 17.75
CA PHE A 294 -28.34 2.22 17.98
C PHE A 294 -27.40 1.02 17.89
N GLY A 295 -27.48 0.10 18.86
CA GLY A 295 -26.68 -1.13 18.88
C GLY A 295 -27.05 -2.09 17.75
N THR A 296 -28.33 -2.41 17.61
CA THR A 296 -28.88 -3.16 16.48
C THR A 296 -30.16 -2.52 15.96
N PHE A 297 -30.27 -2.41 14.64
CA PHE A 297 -31.50 -2.01 13.96
C PHE A 297 -31.85 -3.07 12.91
N ASN A 298 -32.92 -3.82 13.19
CA ASN A 298 -33.51 -4.81 12.29
C ASN A 298 -34.60 -4.14 11.43
N LYS A 299 -34.41 -4.05 10.11
CA LYS A 299 -35.32 -3.36 9.20
C LYS A 299 -35.78 -4.28 8.07
N SER A 300 -36.96 -4.88 8.20
CA SER A 300 -37.50 -5.81 7.19
C SER A 300 -38.40 -5.17 6.14
N ASN A 301 -39.01 -4.03 6.41
CA ASN A 301 -39.70 -3.22 5.40
C ASN A 301 -39.77 -1.74 5.81
N GLY A 302 -40.69 -0.97 5.22
CA GLY A 302 -40.96 0.42 5.56
C GLY A 302 -39.93 1.41 5.03
N THR A 303 -40.05 2.67 5.45
CA THR A 303 -39.12 3.76 5.10
C THR A 303 -38.28 4.16 6.31
N LEU A 304 -37.02 4.50 6.08
CA LEU A 304 -36.17 5.22 7.03
C LEU A 304 -35.77 6.55 6.37
N SER A 305 -35.80 7.66 7.11
CA SER A 305 -35.43 8.99 6.65
C SER A 305 -34.60 9.69 7.71
N ASN A 306 -33.33 10.00 7.44
CA ASN A 306 -32.42 10.64 8.38
C ASN A 306 -31.93 12.00 7.86
N ALA A 307 -32.37 13.08 8.51
CA ALA A 307 -31.83 14.44 8.39
C ALA A 307 -30.94 14.83 9.58
N GLY A 308 -31.02 14.10 10.70
CA GLY A 308 -30.16 14.29 11.88
C GLY A 308 -28.86 13.48 11.82
N THR A 309 -28.33 13.17 13.01
CA THR A 309 -27.18 12.27 13.18
C THR A 309 -27.64 10.90 13.65
N LEU A 310 -27.32 9.85 12.89
CA LEU A 310 -27.66 8.47 13.18
C LEU A 310 -26.40 7.59 13.09
N ALA A 311 -26.13 6.81 14.13
CA ALA A 311 -25.11 5.75 14.11
C ALA A 311 -25.78 4.40 14.38
N ILE A 312 -25.40 3.36 13.64
CA ILE A 312 -25.90 1.99 13.83
C ILE A 312 -24.73 1.02 13.80
N THR A 313 -24.52 0.24 14.85
CA THR A 313 -23.46 -0.78 14.87
C THR A 313 -23.81 -1.97 13.98
N GLN A 314 -24.99 -2.57 14.15
CA GLN A 314 -25.49 -3.67 13.31
C GLN A 314 -26.78 -3.24 12.58
N PHE A 315 -26.73 -3.03 11.26
CA PHE A 315 -27.89 -2.64 10.45
C PHE A 315 -28.37 -3.77 9.55
N ASN A 316 -29.39 -4.49 9.98
CA ASN A 316 -29.92 -5.66 9.28
C ASN A 316 -31.11 -5.25 8.40
N GLN A 317 -30.84 -4.65 7.23
CA GLN A 317 -31.89 -4.20 6.30
C GLN A 317 -32.29 -5.30 5.31
N SER A 318 -33.22 -6.18 5.71
CA SER A 318 -33.80 -7.18 4.81
C SER A 318 -34.86 -6.62 3.84
N GLY A 319 -35.30 -5.36 3.99
CA GLY A 319 -36.19 -4.74 3.00
C GLY A 319 -36.60 -3.28 3.25
N GLY A 320 -37.52 -2.80 2.40
CA GLY A 320 -37.95 -1.40 2.36
C GLY A 320 -36.83 -0.44 1.93
N SER A 321 -37.09 0.87 2.04
CA SER A 321 -36.14 1.92 1.67
C SER A 321 -35.58 2.69 2.88
N SER A 322 -34.42 3.30 2.69
CA SER A 322 -33.70 4.14 3.64
C SER A 322 -33.15 5.36 2.91
N SER A 323 -33.24 6.55 3.51
CA SER A 323 -32.75 7.81 2.94
C SER A 323 -31.95 8.61 3.97
N ASN A 324 -30.85 9.22 3.55
CA ASN A 324 -29.97 10.03 4.38
C ASN A 324 -29.65 11.38 3.73
N THR A 325 -30.18 12.46 4.31
CA THR A 325 -29.80 13.85 4.00
C THR A 325 -28.87 14.43 5.08
N GLY A 326 -28.85 13.84 6.28
CA GLY A 326 -27.98 14.21 7.40
C GLY A 326 -26.67 13.42 7.46
N THR A 327 -26.30 12.96 8.66
CA THR A 327 -25.13 12.10 8.89
C THR A 327 -25.57 10.71 9.33
N LEU A 328 -25.15 9.68 8.57
CA LEU A 328 -25.39 8.28 8.87
C LEU A 328 -24.06 7.51 8.97
N SER A 329 -23.87 6.77 10.06
CA SER A 329 -22.75 5.85 10.25
C SER A 329 -23.26 4.42 10.41
N ILE A 330 -22.67 3.48 9.67
CA ILE A 330 -23.02 2.05 9.66
C ILE A 330 -21.77 1.23 9.96
N GLY A 331 -21.83 0.41 11.00
CA GLY A 331 -20.82 -0.60 11.31
C GLY A 331 -20.87 -1.75 10.30
N ASN A 332 -21.64 -2.80 10.62
CA ASN A 332 -21.84 -3.93 9.72
C ASN A 332 -23.27 -3.94 9.16
N SER A 333 -23.42 -4.30 7.88
CA SER A 333 -24.74 -4.34 7.25
C SER A 333 -24.82 -5.26 6.03
N ASP A 334 -25.97 -5.89 5.88
CA ASP A 334 -26.36 -6.64 4.70
C ASP A 334 -27.58 -5.94 4.09
N LEU A 335 -27.35 -5.13 3.03
CA LEU A 335 -28.36 -4.24 2.45
C LEU A 335 -29.15 -4.95 1.34
N TYR A 336 -30.27 -5.60 1.73
CA TYR A 336 -31.26 -6.17 0.80
C TYR A 336 -32.38 -5.17 0.45
N GLY A 337 -32.66 -4.20 1.32
CA GLY A 337 -33.45 -3.01 0.99
C GLY A 337 -32.58 -1.82 0.54
N SER A 338 -33.17 -0.79 -0.06
CA SER A 338 -32.43 0.34 -0.63
C SER A 338 -31.97 1.36 0.41
N LEU A 339 -30.87 2.05 0.11
CA LEU A 339 -30.25 3.13 0.89
C LEU A 339 -29.75 4.25 -0.04
N THR A 340 -30.38 5.43 0.02
CA THR A 340 -29.99 6.62 -0.78
C THR A 340 -29.41 7.71 0.12
N SER A 341 -28.19 8.18 -0.16
CA SER A 341 -27.54 9.26 0.61
C SER A 341 -27.24 10.49 -0.23
N SER A 342 -27.82 11.64 0.12
CA SER A 342 -27.36 12.96 -0.33
C SER A 342 -26.57 13.72 0.76
N GLY A 343 -26.63 13.24 2.01
CA GLY A 343 -25.80 13.71 3.12
C GLY A 343 -24.48 12.96 3.24
N THR A 344 -23.94 12.92 4.47
CA THR A 344 -22.74 12.14 4.79
C THR A 344 -23.13 10.72 5.19
N LEU A 345 -22.61 9.71 4.49
CA LEU A 345 -22.70 8.29 4.85
C LEU A 345 -21.29 7.76 5.14
N THR A 346 -21.11 7.07 6.26
CA THR A 346 -19.83 6.45 6.64
C THR A 346 -20.03 4.97 6.91
N LEU A 347 -19.20 4.12 6.29
CA LEU A 347 -19.17 2.67 6.48
C LEU A 347 -17.90 2.33 7.28
N THR A 348 -18.03 1.71 8.45
CA THR A 348 -16.89 1.47 9.36
C THR A 348 -16.55 0.00 9.60
N GLY A 349 -17.43 -0.93 9.24
CA GLY A 349 -17.23 -2.38 9.33
C GLY A 349 -17.47 -3.09 7.99
N ASN A 350 -18.03 -4.29 8.03
CA ASN A 350 -18.33 -5.11 6.85
C ASN A 350 -19.73 -4.78 6.29
N VAL A 351 -19.79 -4.22 5.09
CA VAL A 351 -21.03 -3.82 4.42
C VAL A 351 -21.16 -4.49 3.06
N THR A 352 -22.27 -5.18 2.81
CA THR A 352 -22.60 -5.70 1.47
C THR A 352 -23.85 -5.03 0.92
N SER A 353 -23.70 -4.30 -0.19
CA SER A 353 -24.81 -3.74 -0.98
C SER A 353 -24.98 -4.50 -2.29
N ARG A 354 -26.21 -4.43 -2.84
CA ARG A 354 -26.66 -5.27 -3.97
C ARG A 354 -27.41 -4.43 -5.01
N GLY A 355 -26.78 -3.36 -5.48
CA GLY A 355 -27.38 -2.26 -6.26
C GLY A 355 -28.33 -1.38 -5.45
N ASN A 356 -28.41 -1.65 -4.15
CA ASN A 356 -29.32 -1.01 -3.21
C ASN A 356 -28.77 0.31 -2.66
N LEU A 357 -27.45 0.51 -2.69
CA LEU A 357 -26.79 1.71 -2.20
C LEU A 357 -26.61 2.72 -3.34
N SER A 358 -27.01 3.97 -3.11
CA SER A 358 -26.72 5.10 -3.99
C SER A 358 -26.27 6.30 -3.16
N SER A 359 -25.24 7.02 -3.60
CA SER A 359 -24.75 8.23 -2.91
C SER A 359 -24.44 9.36 -3.88
N THR A 360 -25.14 10.48 -3.72
CA THR A 360 -24.86 11.78 -4.36
C THR A 360 -24.17 12.77 -3.41
N GLY A 361 -24.12 12.46 -2.11
CA GLY A 361 -23.42 13.24 -1.09
C GLY A 361 -21.97 12.79 -0.91
N THR A 362 -21.55 12.66 0.36
CA THR A 362 -20.21 12.17 0.72
C THR A 362 -20.33 10.76 1.30
N LEU A 363 -19.73 9.77 0.63
CA LEU A 363 -19.61 8.39 1.08
C LEU A 363 -18.17 8.13 1.55
N ASN A 364 -17.99 7.84 2.84
CA ASN A 364 -16.71 7.48 3.42
C ASN A 364 -16.68 5.97 3.70
N ASN A 365 -15.90 5.19 2.94
CA ASN A 365 -15.60 3.81 3.31
C ASN A 365 -14.32 3.76 4.15
N ARG A 366 -14.44 3.27 5.39
CA ARG A 366 -13.34 3.00 6.31
C ARG A 366 -13.22 1.52 6.69
N GLY A 367 -14.19 0.71 6.28
CA GLY A 367 -14.25 -0.74 6.54
C GLY A 367 -14.06 -1.56 5.28
N SER A 368 -14.84 -2.63 5.14
CA SER A 368 -14.86 -3.50 3.96
C SER A 368 -16.23 -3.42 3.29
N TRP A 369 -16.29 -2.89 2.08
CA TRP A 369 -17.52 -2.72 1.31
C TRP A 369 -17.52 -3.60 0.06
N THR A 370 -18.51 -4.48 -0.07
CA THR A 370 -18.79 -5.20 -1.32
C THR A 370 -20.07 -4.66 -1.94
N GLU A 371 -20.03 -4.37 -3.24
CA GLU A 371 -21.21 -4.01 -4.04
C GLU A 371 -21.33 -5.02 -5.18
N THR A 372 -22.41 -5.80 -5.21
CA THR A 372 -22.59 -6.91 -6.15
C THR A 372 -23.04 -6.48 -7.54
N ASN A 373 -23.63 -5.29 -7.67
CA ASN A 373 -24.15 -4.74 -8.92
C ASN A 373 -23.26 -3.58 -9.43
N ALA A 374 -23.60 -3.01 -10.58
CA ALA A 374 -22.89 -1.86 -11.12
C ALA A 374 -23.16 -0.62 -10.26
N PHE A 375 -22.11 0.01 -9.72
CA PHE A 375 -22.23 1.21 -8.89
C PHE A 375 -22.10 2.50 -9.71
N THR A 376 -22.74 3.59 -9.29
CA THR A 376 -22.49 4.92 -9.87
C THR A 376 -22.03 5.89 -8.78
N ILE A 377 -20.77 6.32 -8.90
CA ILE A 377 -20.15 7.36 -8.09
C ILE A 377 -20.75 8.68 -8.53
N ALA A 378 -21.81 9.12 -7.84
CA ALA A 378 -22.54 10.35 -8.18
C ALA A 378 -22.19 11.56 -7.30
N GLY A 379 -21.51 11.34 -6.18
CA GLY A 379 -20.95 12.36 -5.29
C GLY A 379 -19.47 12.09 -4.99
N ASN A 380 -19.02 12.46 -3.79
CA ASN A 380 -17.66 12.19 -3.32
C ASN A 380 -17.59 10.81 -2.65
N LEU A 381 -16.82 9.89 -3.20
CA LEU A 381 -16.44 8.62 -2.57
C LEU A 381 -15.01 8.73 -2.02
N ASN A 382 -14.87 8.74 -0.70
CA ASN A 382 -13.59 8.68 0.00
C ASN A 382 -13.39 7.24 0.50
N ASN A 383 -12.30 6.58 0.09
CA ASN A 383 -11.97 5.22 0.53
C ASN A 383 -10.64 5.19 1.31
N THR A 384 -10.69 4.76 2.56
CA THR A 384 -9.51 4.41 3.36
C THR A 384 -9.54 2.94 3.82
N GLY A 385 -10.45 2.13 3.26
CA GLY A 385 -10.63 0.72 3.54
C GLY A 385 -10.60 -0.10 2.26
N ALA A 386 -11.32 -1.23 2.22
CA ALA A 386 -11.44 -2.08 1.04
C ALA A 386 -12.81 -1.92 0.36
N ILE A 387 -12.82 -1.88 -0.98
CA ILE A 387 -14.02 -1.88 -1.82
C ILE A 387 -13.91 -3.01 -2.86
N ASN A 388 -15.03 -3.70 -3.14
CA ASN A 388 -15.14 -4.70 -4.19
C ASN A 388 -16.43 -4.50 -5.02
N PHE A 389 -16.28 -3.93 -6.22
CA PHE A 389 -17.34 -3.69 -7.19
C PHE A 389 -17.49 -4.89 -8.15
N GLN A 390 -18.29 -5.88 -7.76
CA GLN A 390 -18.38 -7.18 -8.45
C GLN A 390 -19.06 -7.14 -9.82
N ASN A 391 -19.65 -6.00 -10.21
CA ASN A 391 -20.20 -5.75 -11.56
C ASN A 391 -19.87 -4.32 -12.05
N GLY A 392 -18.69 -3.80 -11.70
CA GLY A 392 -18.20 -2.50 -12.18
C GLY A 392 -18.69 -1.28 -11.39
N PHE A 393 -18.12 -0.12 -11.75
CA PHE A 393 -18.56 1.19 -11.30
C PHE A 393 -18.54 2.22 -12.45
N THR A 394 -19.21 3.36 -12.30
CA THR A 394 -19.15 4.49 -13.24
C THR A 394 -19.10 5.82 -12.49
N PHE A 395 -18.63 6.87 -13.14
CA PHE A 395 -18.73 8.24 -12.63
C PHE A 395 -19.95 8.95 -13.23
N ALA A 396 -20.70 9.68 -12.41
CA ALA A 396 -21.58 10.74 -12.93
C ALA A 396 -20.78 12.01 -13.20
N SER A 397 -21.38 13.03 -13.82
CA SER A 397 -20.70 14.28 -14.24
C SER A 397 -20.01 15.08 -13.12
N ASN A 398 -20.37 14.85 -11.85
CA ASN A 398 -19.74 15.46 -10.67
C ASN A 398 -19.14 14.41 -9.70
N GLY A 399 -19.08 13.14 -10.11
CA GLY A 399 -18.58 12.05 -9.28
C GLY A 399 -17.08 12.16 -9.05
N LYS A 400 -16.62 11.92 -7.82
CA LYS A 400 -15.20 11.97 -7.45
C LYS A 400 -14.83 10.78 -6.58
N LEU A 401 -13.65 10.22 -6.83
CA LEU A 401 -13.10 9.08 -6.09
C LEU A 401 -11.72 9.45 -5.54
N ASN A 402 -11.62 9.52 -4.22
CA ASN A 402 -10.36 9.67 -3.51
C ASN A 402 -10.09 8.35 -2.75
N SER A 403 -8.95 7.70 -3.00
CA SER A 403 -8.66 6.38 -2.44
C SER A 403 -7.24 6.23 -1.91
N SER A 404 -7.13 5.85 -0.64
CA SER A 404 -5.91 5.36 0.01
C SER A 404 -6.02 3.88 0.44
N GLY A 405 -6.98 3.14 -0.13
CA GLY A 405 -7.26 1.73 0.19
C GLY A 405 -7.83 0.96 -1.01
N THR A 406 -7.93 -0.37 -0.91
CA THR A 406 -8.13 -1.26 -2.08
C THR A 406 -9.46 -1.06 -2.80
N ILE A 407 -9.48 -1.13 -4.15
CA ILE A 407 -10.71 -1.05 -4.98
C ILE A 407 -10.69 -2.12 -6.08
N GLN A 408 -11.17 -3.31 -5.74
CA GLN A 408 -11.34 -4.41 -6.70
C GLN A 408 -12.57 -4.19 -7.59
N THR A 409 -12.49 -4.63 -8.84
CA THR A 409 -13.66 -4.70 -9.73
C THR A 409 -13.50 -5.79 -10.80
N SER A 410 -14.62 -6.22 -11.38
CA SER A 410 -14.72 -7.26 -12.41
C SER A 410 -14.84 -6.72 -13.85
N ASN A 411 -15.06 -5.42 -14.04
CA ASN A 411 -15.36 -4.85 -15.35
C ASN A 411 -14.13 -4.17 -16.00
N ALA A 412 -13.75 -4.66 -17.18
CA ALA A 412 -12.60 -4.16 -17.96
C ALA A 412 -12.68 -2.66 -18.31
N SER A 413 -13.86 -2.10 -18.62
CA SER A 413 -13.92 -0.69 -19.03
C SER A 413 -13.54 0.26 -17.90
N ASN A 414 -13.68 -0.16 -16.64
CA ASN A 414 -13.27 0.62 -15.48
C ASN A 414 -11.74 0.66 -15.29
N ILE A 415 -11.03 -0.24 -15.95
CA ILE A 415 -9.57 -0.33 -15.99
C ILE A 415 -9.00 0.55 -17.12
N PHE A 416 -9.67 0.58 -18.28
CA PHE A 416 -9.12 1.14 -19.52
C PHE A 416 -9.72 2.47 -19.99
N ASP A 417 -10.89 2.89 -19.47
CA ASP A 417 -11.66 4.05 -19.98
C ASP A 417 -11.86 5.16 -18.92
N SER A 418 -11.40 4.93 -17.68
CA SER A 418 -11.80 5.71 -16.50
C SER A 418 -10.92 6.93 -16.15
N LEU A 419 -9.82 7.17 -16.88
CA LEU A 419 -8.87 8.26 -16.64
C LEU A 419 -9.04 9.47 -17.58
N GLY A 420 -10.05 9.44 -18.44
CA GLY A 420 -10.37 10.50 -19.40
C GLY A 420 -10.91 11.78 -18.76
N SER A 421 -10.01 12.74 -18.50
CA SER A 421 -10.31 14.18 -18.36
C SER A 421 -11.35 14.62 -17.32
N GLN A 422 -11.04 14.51 -16.01
CA GLN A 422 -10.98 15.62 -15.02
C GLN A 422 -10.27 15.12 -13.73
N GLY A 423 -9.47 15.96 -13.07
CA GLY A 423 -8.69 15.58 -11.87
C GLY A 423 -9.47 15.64 -10.55
N GLN A 424 -9.01 15.04 -9.44
CA GLN A 424 -7.74 14.32 -9.18
C GLN A 424 -7.98 12.86 -8.76
N THR A 425 -6.92 12.05 -8.81
CA THR A 425 -6.87 10.57 -8.73
C THR A 425 -5.90 10.11 -7.60
N ALA A 426 -5.78 8.84 -7.19
CA ALA A 426 -5.78 7.59 -7.96
C ALA A 426 -6.33 6.34 -7.22
N LEU A 427 -6.49 5.23 -7.95
CA LEU A 427 -7.09 3.97 -7.48
C LEU A 427 -6.06 3.03 -6.85
N THR A 428 -6.33 2.52 -5.64
CA THR A 428 -5.38 1.68 -4.88
C THR A 428 -5.54 0.17 -5.16
N ILE A 429 -5.44 -0.20 -6.44
CA ILE A 429 -5.43 -1.57 -7.03
C ILE A 429 -6.81 -2.17 -7.38
N VAL A 430 -6.99 -2.28 -8.70
CA VAL A 430 -8.02 -2.97 -9.51
C VAL A 430 -7.55 -4.41 -9.85
N SER A 431 -8.45 -5.31 -10.29
CA SER A 431 -8.10 -6.73 -10.56
C SER A 431 -8.29 -7.17 -12.02
N MET A 432 -7.40 -8.03 -12.51
CA MET A 432 -7.22 -8.39 -13.93
C MET A 432 -7.92 -9.71 -14.30
N ASN A 433 -9.09 -9.68 -14.94
CA ASN A 433 -9.72 -10.90 -15.49
C ASN A 433 -10.73 -10.67 -16.65
N ALA A 434 -10.84 -9.47 -17.21
CA ALA A 434 -11.92 -9.12 -18.14
C ALA A 434 -11.42 -8.58 -19.49
N GLN A 435 -12.15 -8.91 -20.56
CA GLN A 435 -11.90 -8.44 -21.93
C GLN A 435 -13.09 -7.61 -22.44
N LEU A 436 -12.82 -6.36 -22.82
CA LEU A 436 -13.53 -5.50 -23.80
C LEU A 436 -15.05 -5.18 -23.59
N PRO A 437 -15.57 -4.06 -24.14
CA PRO A 437 -17.00 -3.75 -24.15
C PRO A 437 -17.70 -4.48 -25.30
N GLU A 438 -18.25 -5.67 -25.04
CA GLU A 438 -18.42 -6.66 -26.10
C GLU A 438 -19.57 -6.46 -27.10
N GLU A 439 -20.85 -6.29 -26.71
CA GLU A 439 -21.96 -6.49 -27.68
C GLU A 439 -21.93 -5.58 -28.92
N ALA A 440 -21.56 -4.30 -28.75
CA ALA A 440 -21.43 -3.36 -29.86
C ALA A 440 -20.18 -3.62 -30.71
N LYS A 441 -19.08 -4.10 -30.09
CA LYS A 441 -17.92 -4.61 -30.82
C LYS A 441 -18.33 -5.87 -31.58
N THR A 442 -18.76 -6.93 -30.90
CA THR A 442 -19.31 -8.17 -31.49
C THR A 442 -20.24 -7.92 -32.69
N ALA A 443 -21.22 -7.01 -32.61
CA ALA A 443 -22.12 -6.73 -33.74
C ALA A 443 -21.44 -6.10 -34.98
N LEU A 444 -20.39 -5.29 -34.81
CA LEU A 444 -19.58 -4.73 -35.90
C LEU A 444 -18.50 -5.73 -36.37
N THR A 445 -17.84 -6.39 -35.43
CA THR A 445 -16.95 -7.54 -35.60
C THR A 445 -17.58 -8.64 -36.45
N ASP A 446 -18.85 -8.97 -36.22
CA ASP A 446 -19.59 -9.97 -37.01
C ASP A 446 -19.95 -9.46 -38.42
N LEU A 447 -20.04 -8.14 -38.64
CA LEU A 447 -20.07 -7.62 -40.02
C LEU A 447 -18.70 -7.83 -40.66
N PHE A 448 -17.63 -7.35 -40.02
CA PHE A 448 -16.28 -7.40 -40.59
C PHE A 448 -15.81 -8.84 -40.84
N ARG A 449 -16.00 -9.77 -39.89
CA ARG A 449 -15.68 -11.21 -40.03
C ARG A 449 -16.55 -11.96 -41.03
N HIS A 450 -17.70 -11.40 -41.45
CA HIS A 450 -18.54 -11.98 -42.50
C HIS A 450 -18.14 -11.54 -43.91
N TYR A 451 -17.61 -10.32 -44.06
CA TYR A 451 -17.31 -9.71 -45.37
C TYR A 451 -15.82 -9.67 -45.72
N VAL A 452 -14.91 -9.80 -44.75
CA VAL A 452 -13.47 -9.98 -44.98
C VAL A 452 -12.90 -11.08 -44.06
N PRO A 453 -11.83 -11.79 -44.48
CA PRO A 453 -11.30 -12.91 -43.71
C PRO A 453 -10.40 -12.46 -42.54
N GLY A 454 -10.44 -13.24 -41.46
CA GLY A 454 -9.38 -13.34 -40.46
C GLY A 454 -8.83 -12.01 -39.92
N THR A 455 -7.53 -11.78 -40.13
CA THR A 455 -6.77 -10.61 -39.65
C THR A 455 -7.32 -9.28 -40.19
N VAL A 456 -7.79 -9.24 -41.44
CA VAL A 456 -8.37 -8.04 -42.03
C VAL A 456 -9.66 -7.65 -41.27
N ALA A 457 -10.50 -8.63 -40.93
CA ALA A 457 -11.68 -8.38 -40.11
C ALA A 457 -11.35 -7.83 -38.72
N GLN A 458 -10.27 -8.34 -38.10
CA GLN A 458 -9.85 -7.91 -36.77
C GLN A 458 -9.27 -6.48 -36.81
N ASN A 459 -8.39 -6.19 -37.77
CA ASN A 459 -7.86 -4.84 -38.00
C ASN A 459 -8.98 -3.81 -38.24
N LEU A 460 -10.07 -4.20 -38.95
CA LEU A 460 -11.25 -3.34 -39.10
C LEU A 460 -11.97 -3.03 -37.78
N VAL A 461 -12.03 -3.98 -36.83
CA VAL A 461 -12.61 -3.76 -35.49
C VAL A 461 -11.74 -2.82 -34.67
N ASP A 462 -10.44 -3.07 -34.68
CA ASP A 462 -9.52 -2.45 -33.72
C ASP A 462 -9.20 -0.99 -34.08
N HIS A 463 -9.30 -0.63 -35.36
CA HIS A 463 -9.14 0.75 -35.84
C HIS A 463 -10.49 1.46 -36.12
N ALA A 464 -11.64 0.84 -35.80
CA ALA A 464 -12.95 1.47 -35.96
C ALA A 464 -13.23 2.48 -34.85
N THR A 465 -13.01 3.77 -35.16
CA THR A 465 -13.41 4.89 -34.30
C THR A 465 -14.85 5.31 -34.59
N PHE A 466 -15.61 5.61 -33.53
CA PHE A 466 -17.01 6.01 -33.60
C PHE A 466 -17.12 7.51 -33.32
N THR A 467 -17.55 8.31 -34.28
CA THR A 467 -17.61 9.78 -34.12
C THR A 467 -18.85 10.33 -34.82
N GLY A 468 -19.78 10.94 -34.07
CA GLY A 468 -20.93 11.66 -34.64
C GLY A 468 -21.87 10.84 -35.53
N GLY A 469 -22.01 9.53 -35.30
CA GLY A 469 -22.82 8.63 -36.14
C GLY A 469 -22.08 8.09 -37.39
N LYS A 470 -20.80 8.42 -37.54
CA LYS A 470 -19.87 7.88 -38.53
C LYS A 470 -18.96 6.84 -37.85
N VAL A 471 -18.66 5.76 -38.58
CA VAL A 471 -17.56 4.86 -38.25
C VAL A 471 -16.40 5.21 -39.18
N ILE A 472 -15.31 5.71 -38.62
CA ILE A 472 -14.07 6.00 -39.34
C ILE A 472 -13.09 4.88 -38.99
N VAL A 473 -12.70 4.09 -39.99
CA VAL A 473 -11.70 3.06 -39.82
C VAL A 473 -10.39 3.55 -40.43
N THR A 474 -9.40 3.81 -39.59
CA THR A 474 -8.08 4.32 -39.98
C THR A 474 -7.09 3.17 -40.19
N GLY A 475 -6.03 3.37 -40.97
CA GLY A 475 -4.87 2.46 -40.99
C GLY A 475 -5.13 1.02 -41.48
N VAL A 476 -6.24 0.78 -42.20
CA VAL A 476 -6.64 -0.56 -42.65
C VAL A 476 -6.39 -0.80 -44.14
N ASN A 477 -5.82 -1.96 -44.43
CA ASN A 477 -5.56 -2.43 -45.80
C ASN A 477 -6.77 -3.21 -46.32
N LEU A 478 -7.43 -2.66 -47.33
CA LEU A 478 -8.56 -3.28 -48.03
C LEU A 478 -8.33 -3.20 -49.54
N THR A 479 -8.69 -4.27 -50.26
CA THR A 479 -8.89 -4.14 -51.71
C THR A 479 -10.12 -3.27 -51.99
N GLN A 480 -10.13 -2.61 -53.16
CA GLN A 480 -11.21 -1.69 -53.55
C GLN A 480 -12.59 -2.38 -53.56
N THR A 481 -12.64 -3.67 -53.91
CA THR A 481 -13.85 -4.51 -53.84
C THR A 481 -14.33 -4.70 -52.41
N GLN A 482 -13.43 -5.09 -51.48
CA GLN A 482 -13.78 -5.29 -50.07
C GLN A 482 -14.30 -4.00 -49.43
N ALA A 483 -13.66 -2.85 -49.68
CA ALA A 483 -14.12 -1.55 -49.18
C ALA A 483 -15.52 -1.19 -49.70
N ALA A 484 -15.81 -1.46 -50.98
CA ALA A 484 -17.12 -1.21 -51.58
C ALA A 484 -18.21 -2.11 -50.99
N ASP A 485 -17.97 -3.43 -50.88
CA ASP A 485 -18.93 -4.39 -50.34
C ASP A 485 -19.14 -4.20 -48.83
N LEU A 486 -18.10 -3.87 -48.06
CA LEU A 486 -18.20 -3.48 -46.64
C LEU A 486 -19.06 -2.23 -46.47
N THR A 487 -18.82 -1.17 -47.26
CA THR A 487 -19.61 0.07 -47.18
C THR A 487 -21.09 -0.16 -47.50
N LYS A 488 -21.37 -1.04 -48.47
CA LYS A 488 -22.72 -1.45 -48.88
C LYS A 488 -23.40 -2.31 -47.82
N ALA A 489 -22.70 -3.29 -47.27
CA ALA A 489 -23.20 -4.17 -46.21
C ALA A 489 -23.44 -3.41 -44.89
N PHE A 490 -22.53 -2.51 -44.53
CA PHE A 490 -22.66 -1.62 -43.37
C PHE A 490 -23.93 -0.77 -43.48
N LYS A 491 -24.15 -0.09 -44.61
CA LYS A 491 -25.39 0.68 -44.86
C LYS A 491 -26.64 -0.19 -44.87
N SER A 492 -26.53 -1.49 -45.18
CA SER A 492 -27.63 -2.44 -45.09
C SER A 492 -27.89 -2.98 -43.68
N LYS A 493 -26.88 -3.05 -42.80
CA LYS A 493 -27.00 -3.54 -41.41
C LYS A 493 -27.32 -2.43 -40.41
N PHE A 494 -26.80 -1.22 -40.65
CA PHE A 494 -26.89 -0.07 -39.74
C PHE A 494 -27.69 1.12 -40.30
N GLY A 495 -28.14 1.05 -41.56
CA GLY A 495 -29.08 1.99 -42.17
C GLY A 495 -28.41 3.12 -42.98
N SER A 496 -29.17 3.68 -43.93
CA SER A 496 -28.66 4.60 -44.97
C SER A 496 -28.15 5.95 -44.49
N ALA A 497 -28.51 6.37 -43.27
CA ALA A 497 -28.01 7.58 -42.63
C ALA A 497 -26.61 7.39 -42.01
N THR A 498 -26.15 6.15 -41.82
CA THR A 498 -24.84 5.85 -41.26
C THR A 498 -23.75 5.88 -42.34
N THR A 499 -22.54 6.30 -41.96
CA THR A 499 -21.39 6.39 -42.86
C THR A 499 -20.25 5.57 -42.31
N LEU A 500 -19.79 4.59 -43.10
CA LEU A 500 -18.50 3.93 -42.94
C LEU A 500 -17.52 4.63 -43.88
N GLU A 501 -16.35 5.02 -43.37
CA GLU A 501 -15.30 5.67 -44.15
C GLU A 501 -13.93 5.10 -43.78
N PHE A 502 -13.09 4.89 -44.80
CA PHE A 502 -11.72 4.39 -44.64
C PHE A 502 -10.75 5.54 -44.86
N GLN A 503 -9.82 5.75 -43.93
CA GLN A 503 -8.84 6.84 -43.98
C GLN A 503 -7.40 6.31 -43.80
N GLY A 504 -6.45 6.88 -44.54
CA GLY A 504 -5.02 6.60 -44.36
C GLY A 504 -4.44 5.40 -45.13
N THR A 505 -5.19 4.79 -46.06
CA THR A 505 -4.66 3.69 -46.89
C THR A 505 -3.66 4.21 -47.92
N ILE A 506 -2.39 3.80 -47.85
CA ILE A 506 -1.43 3.96 -48.96
C ILE A 506 -1.88 3.04 -50.10
N ALA A 507 -2.09 3.60 -51.29
CA ALA A 507 -2.55 2.82 -52.44
C ALA A 507 -1.43 1.92 -52.97
N GLY A 508 -1.60 0.60 -52.85
CA GLY A 508 -0.78 -0.39 -53.57
C GLY A 508 0.17 -1.28 -52.75
N VAL A 509 0.02 -1.34 -51.42
CA VAL A 509 0.74 -2.31 -50.56
C VAL A 509 -0.23 -2.94 -49.55
N SER A 510 -0.63 -4.20 -49.79
CA SER A 510 -1.27 -5.06 -48.78
C SER A 510 -0.26 -5.43 -47.69
N HIS A 511 -0.74 -5.89 -46.53
CA HIS A 511 0.13 -6.51 -45.53
C HIS A 511 0.81 -7.81 -46.05
N ASP A 512 0.24 -8.42 -47.08
CA ASP A 512 0.76 -9.62 -47.74
C ASP A 512 1.77 -9.31 -48.87
N ASP A 513 1.96 -8.04 -49.25
CA ASP A 513 2.83 -7.66 -50.38
C ASP A 513 4.31 -7.59 -49.95
N LYS A 514 5.15 -8.43 -50.55
CA LYS A 514 6.61 -8.37 -50.37
C LYS A 514 7.19 -7.11 -51.02
N LEU A 515 7.73 -6.19 -50.21
CA LEU A 515 8.49 -5.05 -50.69
C LEU A 515 9.93 -5.48 -51.04
N ASN A 516 10.17 -5.87 -52.30
CA ASN A 516 11.52 -6.01 -52.83
C ASN A 516 12.01 -4.69 -53.46
N VAL A 517 13.31 -4.60 -53.80
CA VAL A 517 13.94 -3.40 -54.38
C VAL A 517 13.21 -2.89 -55.65
N ALA A 518 12.71 -3.80 -56.48
CA ALA A 518 11.95 -3.43 -57.68
C ALA A 518 10.59 -2.80 -57.33
N LYS A 519 9.87 -3.37 -56.35
CA LYS A 519 8.57 -2.86 -55.90
C LYS A 519 8.69 -1.52 -55.16
N VAL A 520 9.73 -1.33 -54.37
CA VAL A 520 10.01 -0.04 -53.70
C VAL A 520 10.25 1.06 -54.75
N ASN A 521 11.07 0.80 -55.77
CA ASN A 521 11.26 1.76 -56.86
C ASN A 521 9.98 2.00 -57.67
N GLU A 522 9.15 0.96 -57.92
CA GLU A 522 7.84 1.10 -58.56
C GLU A 522 6.91 2.03 -57.76
N LEU A 523 6.92 1.94 -56.42
CA LEU A 523 6.17 2.85 -55.55
C LEU A 523 6.72 4.29 -55.60
N TYR A 524 8.04 4.47 -55.65
CA TYR A 524 8.68 5.80 -55.75
C TYR A 524 8.51 6.48 -57.12
N ASP A 525 8.44 5.70 -58.20
CA ASP A 525 8.18 6.19 -59.55
C ASP A 525 6.69 6.58 -59.72
N ASN A 526 5.76 5.91 -59.01
CA ASN A 526 4.32 6.21 -59.03
C ASN A 526 3.86 7.27 -58.00
N VAL A 527 4.48 7.33 -56.82
CA VAL A 527 4.05 8.19 -55.69
C VAL A 527 5.26 8.90 -55.09
N GLU A 528 5.49 10.14 -55.54
CA GLU A 528 6.63 10.96 -55.12
C GLU A 528 6.72 11.17 -53.60
N SER A 529 5.60 11.25 -52.89
CA SER A 529 5.53 11.39 -51.43
C SER A 529 5.83 10.11 -50.64
N LEU A 530 6.26 9.03 -51.29
CA LEU A 530 6.81 7.84 -50.62
C LEU A 530 8.35 7.80 -50.67
N ARG A 531 9.00 8.73 -51.37
CA ARG A 531 10.46 8.87 -51.36
C ARG A 531 10.91 9.49 -50.04
N ASP A 532 12.04 9.02 -49.52
CA ASP A 532 12.67 9.57 -48.31
C ASP A 532 11.75 9.50 -47.05
N VAL A 533 10.85 8.49 -46.98
CA VAL A 533 10.00 8.17 -45.82
C VAL A 533 10.25 6.76 -45.25
N THR A 534 9.79 6.53 -44.02
CA THR A 534 9.99 5.28 -43.27
C THR A 534 8.75 4.38 -43.26
N ILE A 535 8.86 3.20 -43.87
CA ILE A 535 7.81 2.19 -43.96
C ILE A 535 7.92 1.23 -42.76
N ILE A 536 7.38 1.64 -41.61
CA ILE A 536 7.41 0.86 -40.35
C ILE A 536 6.64 -0.48 -40.39
N SER A 537 5.84 -0.72 -41.42
CA SER A 537 4.93 -1.86 -41.52
C SER A 537 5.51 -3.09 -42.23
N HIS A 538 6.64 -2.94 -42.95
CA HIS A 538 7.20 -3.99 -43.82
C HIS A 538 8.73 -4.03 -43.75
N ASN A 539 9.30 -5.21 -43.97
CA ASN A 539 10.72 -5.39 -44.23
C ASN A 539 11.00 -5.20 -45.73
N LEU A 540 12.22 -4.78 -46.07
CA LEU A 540 12.75 -4.86 -47.43
C LEU A 540 13.22 -6.30 -47.69
N GLU A 541 12.69 -6.93 -48.73
CA GLU A 541 12.97 -8.31 -49.10
C GLU A 541 14.10 -8.36 -50.13
N GLY A 542 15.26 -8.90 -49.72
CA GLY A 542 16.46 -9.03 -50.55
C GLY A 542 16.47 -10.23 -51.50
N GLU A 543 15.58 -11.22 -51.30
CA GLU A 543 15.38 -12.38 -52.20
C GLU A 543 16.66 -13.20 -52.50
N GLY A 544 17.60 -13.26 -51.55
CA GLY A 544 18.90 -13.92 -51.69
C GLY A 544 19.95 -13.12 -52.46
N LYS A 545 19.78 -11.80 -52.61
CA LYS A 545 20.62 -10.89 -53.41
C LYS A 545 21.22 -9.79 -52.54
N ASP A 546 22.18 -9.06 -53.11
CA ASP A 546 22.73 -7.84 -52.51
C ASP A 546 21.67 -6.73 -52.49
N VAL A 547 21.56 -6.01 -51.37
CA VAL A 547 20.60 -4.92 -51.16
C VAL A 547 21.35 -3.60 -51.10
N GLU A 548 21.32 -2.87 -52.20
CA GLU A 548 21.88 -1.52 -52.31
C GLU A 548 20.81 -0.46 -51.99
N ILE A 549 21.18 0.51 -51.14
CA ILE A 549 20.49 1.80 -50.99
C ILE A 549 21.41 2.83 -51.64
N GLY A 550 21.08 3.24 -52.87
CA GLY A 550 22.00 3.81 -53.85
C GLY A 550 21.43 3.76 -55.27
N GLU A 551 22.11 4.36 -56.23
CA GLU A 551 21.57 4.60 -57.59
C GLU A 551 21.24 3.31 -58.38
N ASN A 552 21.82 2.17 -58.04
CA ASN A 552 21.59 0.87 -58.71
C ASN A 552 20.62 -0.03 -57.94
N GLY A 553 20.22 0.36 -56.73
CA GLY A 553 19.30 -0.38 -55.86
C GLY A 553 18.05 0.43 -55.56
N VAL A 554 17.75 0.67 -54.27
CA VAL A 554 16.71 1.62 -53.85
C VAL A 554 17.24 3.04 -54.05
N LYS A 555 16.71 3.75 -55.05
CA LYS A 555 17.30 5.00 -55.59
C LYS A 555 17.25 6.21 -54.64
N HIS A 556 16.33 6.20 -53.67
CA HIS A 556 16.10 7.30 -52.72
C HIS A 556 16.52 6.88 -51.31
N SER A 557 16.58 7.82 -50.37
CA SER A 557 16.66 7.42 -48.96
C SER A 557 15.37 6.68 -48.60
N ALA A 558 15.47 5.72 -47.70
CA ALA A 558 14.37 4.81 -47.42
C ALA A 558 14.45 4.32 -45.98
N GLY A 559 13.30 4.29 -45.30
CA GLY A 559 13.18 3.61 -44.02
C GLY A 559 12.32 2.36 -44.12
N PHE A 560 12.68 1.33 -43.35
CA PHE A 560 11.97 0.05 -43.26
C PHE A 560 11.92 -0.44 -41.81
N LYS A 561 11.06 -1.43 -41.55
CA LYS A 561 11.09 -2.20 -40.31
C LYS A 561 12.40 -2.99 -40.16
N GLY A 562 12.88 -3.59 -41.24
CA GLY A 562 14.12 -4.37 -41.30
C GLY A 562 14.41 -4.83 -42.74
N ILE A 563 15.43 -5.67 -42.93
CA ILE A 563 15.82 -6.25 -44.22
C ILE A 563 15.90 -7.78 -44.09
N ASN A 564 15.04 -8.48 -44.84
CA ASN A 564 14.96 -9.94 -44.91
C ASN A 564 15.75 -10.49 -46.09
N GLU A 565 16.30 -11.70 -45.96
CA GLU A 565 16.88 -12.49 -47.07
C GLU A 565 17.94 -11.77 -47.93
N ALA A 566 18.62 -10.73 -47.42
CA ALA A 566 19.73 -10.08 -48.12
C ALA A 566 21.01 -10.92 -48.06
N ALA A 567 21.81 -10.92 -49.13
CA ALA A 567 23.14 -11.53 -49.17
C ALA A 567 24.23 -10.57 -48.61
N SER A 568 24.09 -9.27 -48.92
CA SER A 568 24.84 -8.16 -48.33
C SER A 568 23.94 -6.91 -48.31
N ILE A 569 24.30 -5.91 -47.51
CA ILE A 569 23.60 -4.61 -47.47
C ILE A 569 24.64 -3.49 -47.62
N THR A 570 24.44 -2.58 -48.58
CA THR A 570 25.31 -1.42 -48.80
C THR A 570 24.50 -0.14 -48.89
N VAL A 571 24.89 0.87 -48.11
CA VAL A 571 24.29 2.22 -48.12
C VAL A 571 25.35 3.19 -48.66
N LYS A 572 25.13 3.73 -49.85
CA LYS A 572 26.13 4.56 -50.56
C LYS A 572 25.46 5.75 -51.26
N ASP A 573 26.18 6.42 -52.17
CA ASP A 573 25.70 7.54 -53.00
C ASP A 573 25.07 8.71 -52.21
N GLY A 574 25.43 8.87 -50.93
CA GLY A 574 24.89 9.90 -50.03
C GLY A 574 23.47 9.63 -49.54
N LYS A 575 22.94 8.41 -49.71
CA LYS A 575 21.58 8.04 -49.26
C LYS A 575 21.55 7.75 -47.75
N THR A 576 20.35 7.80 -47.18
CA THR A 576 20.09 7.31 -45.81
C THR A 576 19.25 6.04 -45.84
N LEU A 577 19.66 5.04 -45.05
CA LEU A 577 18.84 3.87 -44.70
C LEU A 577 18.40 3.99 -43.24
N GLU A 578 17.09 3.96 -42.97
CA GLU A 578 16.52 3.93 -41.63
C GLU A 578 15.95 2.55 -41.31
N LEU A 579 16.47 1.86 -40.29
CA LEU A 579 15.95 0.58 -39.81
C LEU A 579 15.30 0.80 -38.45
N VAL A 580 13.98 0.63 -38.37
CA VAL A 580 13.21 0.93 -37.15
C VAL A 580 13.19 -0.25 -36.18
N GLY A 581 13.29 -1.48 -36.67
CA GLY A 581 13.12 -2.67 -35.85
C GLY A 581 11.66 -2.92 -35.47
N GLU A 582 11.45 -3.70 -34.42
CA GLU A 582 10.13 -4.15 -33.95
C GLU A 582 9.79 -3.49 -32.60
N LYS A 583 8.52 -3.12 -32.45
CA LYS A 583 7.95 -2.58 -31.21
C LYS A 583 8.12 -3.60 -30.07
N ASN A 584 8.81 -3.20 -29.00
CA ASN A 584 9.02 -4.01 -27.79
C ASN A 584 9.63 -5.42 -28.02
N ASN A 585 10.45 -5.62 -29.05
CA ASN A 585 11.11 -6.91 -29.35
C ASN A 585 12.59 -6.72 -29.73
N SER A 586 13.45 -6.68 -28.71
CA SER A 586 14.91 -6.56 -28.87
C SER A 586 15.59 -7.77 -29.54
N ASN A 587 14.86 -8.85 -29.83
CA ASN A 587 15.37 -9.99 -30.59
C ASN A 587 15.02 -9.97 -32.08
N PHE A 588 14.28 -8.95 -32.55
CA PHE A 588 14.00 -8.78 -33.99
C PHE A 588 15.29 -8.45 -34.75
N LEU A 589 15.64 -9.27 -35.74
CA LEU A 589 16.84 -9.11 -36.56
C LEU A 589 16.57 -8.13 -37.71
N MET A 590 16.98 -6.87 -37.54
CA MET A 590 16.82 -5.78 -38.52
C MET A 590 17.67 -5.99 -39.77
N ALA A 591 18.85 -6.58 -39.61
CA ALA A 591 19.76 -6.93 -40.69
C ALA A 591 20.53 -8.20 -40.31
N ALA A 592 20.32 -9.28 -41.07
CA ALA A 592 20.93 -10.58 -40.81
C ALA A 592 22.36 -10.73 -41.38
N VAL A 593 22.79 -9.77 -42.18
CA VAL A 593 24.10 -9.72 -42.85
C VAL A 593 24.76 -8.36 -42.61
N ASN A 594 26.07 -8.29 -42.77
CA ASN A 594 26.85 -7.08 -42.51
C ASN A 594 26.34 -5.92 -43.36
N THR A 595 26.25 -4.73 -42.76
CA THR A 595 25.85 -3.50 -43.43
C THR A 595 27.06 -2.59 -43.62
N VAL A 596 27.38 -2.30 -44.87
CA VAL A 596 28.45 -1.38 -45.28
C VAL A 596 27.87 0.00 -45.53
N VAL A 597 28.52 1.06 -45.03
CA VAL A 597 28.12 2.46 -45.23
C VAL A 597 29.29 3.22 -45.84
N GLU A 598 29.07 3.83 -47.01
CA GLU A 598 30.12 4.41 -47.86
C GLU A 598 29.97 5.92 -48.06
N GLY A 599 31.05 6.69 -47.95
CA GLY A 599 31.07 8.13 -48.22
C GLY A 599 30.11 8.92 -47.32
N PHE A 600 29.43 9.92 -47.87
CA PHE A 600 28.47 10.78 -47.15
C PHE A 600 27.14 10.09 -46.79
N SER A 601 27.12 8.76 -46.73
CA SER A 601 25.89 7.96 -46.57
C SER A 601 25.70 7.56 -45.11
N LYS A 602 24.47 7.18 -44.76
CA LYS A 602 24.06 7.08 -43.35
C LYS A 602 23.17 5.89 -43.07
N LEU A 603 23.51 5.14 -42.02
CA LEU A 603 22.63 4.17 -41.39
C LEU A 603 21.98 4.80 -40.15
N VAL A 604 20.67 4.66 -40.01
CA VAL A 604 19.89 5.16 -38.88
C VAL A 604 19.16 4.00 -38.22
N PHE A 605 19.25 3.88 -36.89
CA PHE A 605 18.44 2.96 -36.10
C PHE A 605 17.35 3.73 -35.34
N GLY A 606 16.09 3.38 -35.61
CA GLY A 606 14.91 4.04 -35.04
C GLY A 606 14.56 5.39 -35.65
N SER A 607 13.41 5.93 -35.23
CA SER A 607 12.83 7.15 -35.81
C SER A 607 12.28 8.09 -34.74
N LYS A 608 12.65 9.38 -34.80
CA LYS A 608 12.25 10.41 -33.83
C LYS A 608 10.83 10.94 -34.12
N GLY A 609 9.83 10.09 -33.92
CA GLY A 609 8.41 10.44 -34.10
C GLY A 609 7.40 9.34 -33.79
N LEU A 610 7.83 8.22 -33.18
CA LEU A 610 6.99 7.08 -32.81
C LEU A 610 6.66 7.16 -31.32
N GLU A 611 5.42 6.86 -30.93
CA GLU A 611 4.97 6.91 -29.53
C GLU A 611 5.49 5.74 -28.66
N ASP A 612 5.96 4.67 -29.30
CA ASP A 612 6.43 3.43 -28.66
C ASP A 612 7.94 3.24 -28.77
N THR A 613 8.50 2.46 -27.84
CA THR A 613 9.88 1.98 -27.93
C THR A 613 10.00 0.88 -29.00
N TYR A 614 10.70 1.20 -30.09
CA TYR A 614 11.15 0.23 -31.09
C TYR A 614 12.56 -0.28 -30.78
N SER A 615 12.89 -1.46 -31.30
CA SER A 615 14.08 -2.20 -30.91
C SER A 615 14.49 -3.27 -31.92
N GLY A 616 15.76 -3.66 -31.93
CA GLY A 616 16.22 -4.74 -32.78
C GLY A 616 17.73 -4.98 -32.80
N LYS A 617 18.14 -6.04 -33.50
CA LYS A 617 19.50 -6.52 -33.65
C LYS A 617 20.01 -6.37 -35.08
N THR A 618 21.31 -6.16 -35.23
CA THR A 618 22.01 -6.17 -36.52
C THR A 618 23.28 -7.02 -36.44
N ALA A 619 23.64 -7.65 -37.55
CA ALA A 619 25.02 -8.09 -37.81
C ALA A 619 25.97 -6.87 -37.91
N ALA A 620 27.25 -7.12 -38.17
CA ALA A 620 28.29 -6.08 -38.09
C ALA A 620 28.03 -4.87 -39.01
N VAL A 621 28.28 -3.67 -38.47
CA VAL A 621 28.24 -2.41 -39.23
C VAL A 621 29.68 -2.00 -39.58
N HIS A 622 29.92 -1.67 -40.84
CA HIS A 622 31.22 -1.22 -41.33
C HIS A 622 31.11 0.17 -41.98
N LEU A 623 31.80 1.15 -41.41
CA LEU A 623 31.81 2.56 -41.85
C LEU A 623 33.13 2.83 -42.59
N THR A 624 33.11 2.83 -43.92
CA THR A 624 34.33 2.69 -44.74
C THR A 624 35.31 3.87 -44.63
N ASP A 625 34.79 5.08 -44.41
CA ASP A 625 35.55 6.32 -44.35
C ASP A 625 34.93 7.31 -43.35
N THR A 626 35.61 8.42 -43.12
CA THR A 626 35.28 9.39 -42.07
C THR A 626 33.95 10.13 -42.26
N ASN A 627 33.33 10.08 -43.44
CA ASN A 627 32.03 10.71 -43.69
C ASN A 627 30.86 9.75 -43.44
N ALA A 628 31.11 8.44 -43.42
CA ALA A 628 30.10 7.44 -43.17
C ALA A 628 29.60 7.56 -41.72
N ALA A 629 28.29 7.41 -41.51
CA ALA A 629 27.68 7.66 -40.21
C ALA A 629 26.68 6.58 -39.79
N LEU A 630 26.79 6.12 -38.54
CA LEU A 630 25.76 5.39 -37.81
C LEU A 630 25.09 6.33 -36.80
N LEU A 631 23.77 6.50 -36.91
CA LEU A 631 22.97 7.25 -35.95
C LEU A 631 21.94 6.34 -35.27
N VAL A 632 22.01 6.21 -33.95
CA VAL A 632 20.96 5.58 -33.15
C VAL A 632 20.04 6.69 -32.64
N ALA A 633 18.86 6.82 -33.26
CA ALA A 633 18.04 8.03 -33.18
C ALA A 633 16.97 8.00 -32.07
N ALA A 634 16.32 6.85 -31.86
CA ALA A 634 15.36 6.61 -30.77
C ALA A 634 15.04 5.10 -30.65
N GLY A 635 15.00 4.54 -29.44
CA GLY A 635 14.73 3.10 -29.20
C GLY A 635 15.94 2.32 -28.68
N VAL A 636 15.88 0.99 -28.70
CA VAL A 636 16.86 0.09 -28.05
C VAL A 636 17.43 -0.93 -29.05
N TYR A 637 18.70 -0.78 -29.44
CA TYR A 637 19.31 -1.58 -30.51
C TYR A 637 20.61 -2.26 -30.09
N GLU A 638 20.93 -3.39 -30.70
CA GLU A 638 22.17 -4.15 -30.45
C GLU A 638 22.86 -4.52 -31.77
N SER A 639 24.18 -4.30 -31.86
CA SER A 639 25.02 -4.75 -32.97
C SER A 639 26.02 -5.80 -32.51
N GLU A 640 26.25 -6.82 -33.35
CA GLU A 640 27.35 -7.77 -33.12
C GLU A 640 28.72 -7.06 -33.15
N SER A 641 28.92 -6.08 -34.04
CA SER A 641 30.07 -5.17 -33.94
C SER A 641 29.92 -3.87 -34.76
N VAL A 642 30.74 -2.87 -34.45
CA VAL A 642 30.89 -1.65 -35.26
C VAL A 642 32.37 -1.45 -35.60
N SER A 643 32.67 -1.10 -36.84
CA SER A 643 34.05 -0.99 -37.33
C SER A 643 34.27 0.10 -38.36
N GLY A 644 35.52 0.57 -38.48
CA GLY A 644 35.95 1.51 -39.52
C GLY A 644 36.15 2.95 -39.03
N ALA A 645 36.33 3.87 -39.98
CA ALA A 645 36.77 5.25 -39.72
C ALA A 645 35.61 6.26 -39.58
N GLY A 646 34.37 5.84 -39.85
CA GLY A 646 33.20 6.70 -39.77
C GLY A 646 32.72 7.01 -38.36
N SER A 647 31.72 7.89 -38.28
CA SER A 647 31.18 8.40 -37.01
C SER A 647 30.04 7.55 -36.47
N VAL A 648 29.95 7.46 -35.15
CA VAL A 648 28.86 6.80 -34.42
C VAL A 648 28.20 7.83 -33.50
N LYS A 649 26.87 7.88 -33.48
CA LYS A 649 26.12 8.78 -32.60
C LYS A 649 24.93 8.09 -31.96
N VAL A 650 24.76 8.28 -30.65
CA VAL A 650 23.60 7.81 -29.87
C VAL A 650 22.85 9.03 -29.33
N GLU A 651 21.63 9.24 -29.82
CA GLU A 651 20.81 10.39 -29.44
C GLU A 651 20.17 10.24 -28.05
N GLN A 652 19.73 11.37 -27.47
CA GLN A 652 19.03 11.37 -26.19
C GLN A 652 17.77 10.51 -26.24
N GLY A 653 17.61 9.62 -25.26
CA GLY A 653 16.51 8.64 -25.21
C GLY A 653 16.71 7.39 -26.09
N ALA A 654 17.85 7.25 -26.77
CA ALA A 654 18.25 6.01 -27.44
C ALA A 654 19.20 5.18 -26.57
N VAL A 655 19.13 3.86 -26.71
CA VAL A 655 20.06 2.88 -26.14
C VAL A 655 20.69 2.09 -27.27
N PHE A 656 22.02 2.00 -27.29
CA PHE A 656 22.77 1.19 -28.25
C PHE A 656 23.70 0.23 -27.53
N ALA A 657 23.68 -1.05 -27.93
CA ALA A 657 24.58 -2.08 -27.42
C ALA A 657 25.52 -2.59 -28.50
N ILE A 658 26.78 -2.83 -28.15
CA ILE A 658 27.79 -3.43 -29.02
C ILE A 658 28.46 -4.62 -28.32
N LYS A 659 28.65 -5.74 -29.05
CA LYS A 659 29.41 -6.91 -28.55
C LYS A 659 30.90 -6.87 -28.89
N GLY A 660 31.32 -5.85 -29.61
CA GLY A 660 32.71 -5.48 -29.80
C GLY A 660 32.84 -4.33 -30.81
N ALA A 661 33.99 -3.67 -30.84
CA ALA A 661 34.25 -2.62 -31.83
C ALA A 661 35.72 -2.51 -32.21
N SER A 662 35.93 -2.02 -33.44
CA SER A 662 37.23 -1.57 -33.94
C SER A 662 36.96 -0.35 -34.82
N GLN A 663 36.56 0.74 -34.17
CA GLN A 663 36.08 1.98 -34.77
C GLN A 663 36.99 3.13 -34.30
N SER A 664 37.39 4.02 -35.22
CA SER A 664 38.38 5.07 -34.94
C SER A 664 37.91 6.49 -35.25
N GLY A 665 36.72 6.65 -35.82
CA GLY A 665 36.08 7.95 -36.01
C GLY A 665 35.45 8.50 -34.73
N LYS A 666 34.79 9.66 -34.82
CA LYS A 666 34.12 10.27 -33.66
C LYS A 666 32.94 9.42 -33.13
N LEU A 667 32.82 9.35 -31.81
CA LEU A 667 31.71 8.80 -31.05
C LEU A 667 31.02 9.92 -30.24
N ASP A 668 29.72 10.14 -30.46
CA ASP A 668 28.90 11.16 -29.78
C ASP A 668 27.75 10.48 -29.02
N VAL A 669 27.78 10.48 -27.68
CA VAL A 669 26.79 9.78 -26.83
C VAL A 669 25.98 10.79 -26.01
N LYS A 670 24.67 10.83 -26.28
CA LYS A 670 23.67 11.65 -25.57
C LYS A 670 22.54 10.80 -24.96
N GLY A 671 22.48 9.53 -25.34
CA GLY A 671 21.66 8.49 -24.72
C GLY A 671 22.51 7.53 -23.90
N GLN A 672 22.33 6.22 -24.12
CA GLN A 672 23.07 5.15 -23.45
C GLN A 672 23.85 4.27 -24.44
N LEU A 673 25.11 3.97 -24.14
CA LEU A 673 25.94 3.01 -24.86
C LEU A 673 26.31 1.83 -23.93
N ASP A 674 25.99 0.60 -24.34
CA ASP A 674 26.35 -0.65 -23.65
C ASP A 674 27.48 -1.37 -24.40
N VAL A 675 28.70 -1.35 -23.84
CA VAL A 675 29.85 -2.13 -24.30
C VAL A 675 29.84 -3.49 -23.62
N LYS A 676 29.41 -4.53 -24.36
CA LYS A 676 29.18 -5.90 -23.85
C LYS A 676 30.29 -6.89 -24.19
N GLY A 677 31.30 -6.46 -24.95
CA GLY A 677 32.46 -7.24 -25.37
C GLY A 677 33.56 -6.30 -25.89
N ASP A 678 34.78 -6.81 -26.05
CA ASP A 678 35.98 -5.99 -26.19
C ASP A 678 35.91 -4.98 -27.35
N ALA A 679 36.25 -3.72 -27.06
CA ALA A 679 36.00 -2.60 -27.96
C ALA A 679 37.14 -1.58 -27.95
N SER A 680 37.67 -1.28 -29.15
CA SER A 680 38.39 -0.04 -29.43
C SER A 680 37.45 0.95 -30.12
N LEU A 681 37.31 2.13 -29.52
CA LEU A 681 36.48 3.24 -30.01
C LEU A 681 37.34 4.51 -30.20
N GLY A 682 36.88 5.41 -31.07
CA GLY A 682 37.61 6.62 -31.43
C GLY A 682 37.49 7.76 -30.41
N HIS A 683 37.49 8.99 -30.94
CA HIS A 683 37.35 10.22 -30.18
C HIS A 683 35.94 10.33 -29.58
N THR A 684 35.84 10.30 -28.24
CA THR A 684 34.57 10.08 -27.52
C THR A 684 34.10 11.34 -26.81
N GLU A 685 32.95 11.88 -27.24
CA GLU A 685 32.18 12.91 -26.55
C GLU A 685 31.00 12.26 -25.82
N LEU A 686 31.01 12.32 -24.49
CA LEU A 686 29.86 12.01 -23.64
C LEU A 686 29.20 13.33 -23.22
N ALA A 687 27.87 13.41 -23.34
CA ALA A 687 27.10 14.58 -22.97
C ALA A 687 26.54 14.49 -21.52
N GLU A 688 26.13 15.62 -20.97
CA GLU A 688 25.41 15.70 -19.70
C GLU A 688 24.19 14.76 -19.70
N GLY A 689 24.07 13.91 -18.68
CA GLY A 689 23.00 12.91 -18.55
C GLY A 689 23.14 11.67 -19.47
N SER A 690 24.23 11.55 -20.24
CA SER A 690 24.52 10.33 -21.01
C SER A 690 25.07 9.20 -20.11
N VAL A 691 24.93 7.96 -20.58
CA VAL A 691 25.34 6.76 -19.85
C VAL A 691 26.24 5.88 -20.71
N LEU A 692 27.40 5.49 -20.18
CA LEU A 692 28.32 4.52 -20.78
C LEU A 692 28.45 3.32 -19.84
N ASN A 693 27.85 2.19 -20.22
CA ASN A 693 27.96 0.92 -19.50
C ASN A 693 29.07 0.08 -20.16
N ASN A 694 29.97 -0.50 -19.37
CA ASN A 694 31.02 -1.40 -19.83
C ASN A 694 31.06 -2.69 -18.99
N SER A 695 31.14 -3.84 -19.67
CA SER A 695 31.35 -5.15 -19.04
C SER A 695 32.54 -5.93 -19.63
N ALA A 696 33.43 -5.26 -20.35
CA ALA A 696 34.53 -5.86 -21.12
C ALA A 696 35.78 -4.95 -21.12
N ASN A 697 36.78 -5.23 -21.96
CA ASN A 697 37.93 -4.35 -22.11
C ASN A 697 37.58 -3.23 -23.10
N LEU A 698 37.54 -2.00 -22.59
CA LEU A 698 37.20 -0.80 -23.35
C LEU A 698 38.44 0.10 -23.51
N HIS A 699 38.84 0.32 -24.77
CA HIS A 699 39.91 1.22 -25.15
C HIS A 699 39.33 2.41 -25.92
N LEU A 700 39.57 3.62 -25.44
CA LEU A 700 39.16 4.87 -26.07
C LEU A 700 40.38 5.60 -26.63
N THR A 701 40.27 6.08 -27.87
CA THR A 701 41.34 6.89 -28.50
C THR A 701 41.45 8.25 -27.81
N SER A 702 40.31 8.86 -27.44
CA SER A 702 40.28 9.94 -26.45
C SER A 702 38.92 10.09 -25.78
N ILE A 703 38.91 10.73 -24.61
CA ILE A 703 37.71 11.28 -23.95
C ILE A 703 37.76 12.80 -24.10
N ASP A 704 36.96 13.34 -25.03
CA ASP A 704 36.97 14.76 -25.40
C ASP A 704 36.00 15.60 -24.53
N SER A 705 34.93 14.98 -24.03
CA SER A 705 34.00 15.57 -23.06
C SER A 705 33.31 14.51 -22.21
N SER A 706 33.06 14.82 -20.94
CA SER A 706 32.46 13.86 -19.98
C SER A 706 31.65 14.49 -18.84
N ALA A 707 31.59 15.82 -18.74
CA ALA A 707 30.90 16.53 -17.65
C ALA A 707 29.40 16.18 -17.57
N GLY A 708 28.97 15.75 -16.38
CA GLY A 708 27.60 15.30 -16.11
C GLY A 708 27.23 13.94 -16.70
N ALA A 709 28.18 13.19 -17.28
CA ALA A 709 27.94 11.83 -17.76
C ALA A 709 28.08 10.79 -16.65
N VAL A 710 27.54 9.59 -16.87
CA VAL A 710 27.64 8.44 -15.97
C VAL A 710 28.38 7.29 -16.66
N TYR A 711 29.52 6.88 -16.11
CA TYR A 711 30.20 5.63 -16.47
C TYR A 711 29.83 4.53 -15.48
N ASN A 712 29.48 3.35 -15.97
CA ASN A 712 29.22 2.17 -15.15
C ASN A 712 30.08 1.01 -15.62
N GLN A 713 30.98 0.50 -14.76
CA GLN A 713 31.77 -0.69 -15.05
C GLN A 713 31.23 -1.88 -14.26
N THR A 714 30.82 -2.95 -14.94
CA THR A 714 30.37 -4.21 -14.30
C THR A 714 31.37 -5.35 -14.47
N GLY A 715 32.46 -5.11 -15.21
CA GLY A 715 33.51 -6.08 -15.50
C GLY A 715 34.55 -5.52 -16.46
N GLY A 716 35.64 -6.25 -16.65
CA GLY A 716 36.72 -5.87 -17.58
C GLY A 716 37.59 -4.71 -17.10
N SER A 717 37.93 -3.82 -18.02
CA SER A 717 38.88 -2.71 -17.81
C SER A 717 38.58 -1.52 -18.73
N LEU A 718 39.19 -0.37 -18.41
CA LEU A 718 39.10 0.88 -19.16
C LEU A 718 40.49 1.49 -19.37
N GLN A 719 40.79 1.87 -20.62
CA GLN A 719 41.96 2.67 -21.00
C GLN A 719 41.53 3.83 -21.90
N SER A 720 42.15 5.00 -21.72
CA SER A 720 42.09 6.13 -22.65
C SER A 720 43.52 6.51 -23.04
N ASP A 721 43.79 6.76 -24.32
CA ASP A 721 45.12 7.23 -24.75
C ASP A 721 45.30 8.75 -24.54
N SER A 722 44.21 9.51 -24.43
CA SER A 722 44.21 10.95 -24.12
C SER A 722 42.85 11.40 -23.55
N GLY A 723 42.87 12.23 -22.52
CA GLY A 723 41.68 12.72 -21.84
C GLY A 723 41.05 11.69 -20.90
N TRP A 724 40.38 12.20 -19.86
CA TRP A 724 39.75 11.41 -18.80
C TRP A 724 38.30 11.84 -18.55
N PHE A 725 37.62 11.10 -17.68
CA PHE A 725 36.37 11.53 -17.09
C PHE A 725 36.61 12.74 -16.17
N GLU A 726 35.76 13.75 -16.25
CA GLU A 726 35.91 14.99 -15.50
C GLU A 726 34.53 15.62 -15.27
N ASN A 727 34.21 15.93 -14.01
CA ASN A 727 32.87 16.30 -13.53
C ASN A 727 31.81 15.22 -13.81
N ALA A 728 32.18 13.93 -13.72
CA ALA A 728 31.34 12.77 -14.04
C ALA A 728 31.09 11.86 -12.82
N THR A 729 30.16 10.90 -12.96
CA THR A 729 29.92 9.83 -11.97
C THR A 729 30.42 8.49 -12.50
N LEU A 730 31.32 7.82 -11.78
CA LEU A 730 31.93 6.55 -12.15
C LEU A 730 31.49 5.45 -11.17
N ASN A 731 30.52 4.63 -11.54
CA ASN A 731 30.09 3.47 -10.75
C ASN A 731 30.90 2.24 -11.13
N ILE A 732 31.95 1.93 -10.37
CA ILE A 732 32.78 0.74 -10.57
C ILE A 732 32.20 -0.38 -9.70
N SER A 733 31.52 -1.31 -10.34
CA SER A 733 30.80 -2.45 -9.72
C SER A 733 31.40 -3.83 -10.07
N GLY A 734 32.45 -3.87 -10.89
CA GLY A 734 33.20 -5.07 -11.22
C GLY A 734 34.42 -4.78 -12.10
N GLY A 735 35.35 -5.74 -12.14
CA GLY A 735 36.63 -5.60 -12.85
C GLY A 735 37.64 -4.74 -12.10
N LYS A 736 38.67 -4.27 -12.82
CA LYS A 736 39.70 -3.37 -12.29
C LYS A 736 39.65 -2.01 -12.98
N LEU A 737 39.84 -0.95 -12.22
CA LEU A 737 40.23 0.37 -12.74
C LEU A 737 41.69 0.64 -12.35
N ASP A 738 42.54 1.01 -13.30
CA ASP A 738 43.97 1.21 -13.08
C ASP A 738 44.37 2.67 -13.34
N GLY A 739 44.60 3.42 -12.26
CA GLY A 739 44.96 4.84 -12.31
C GLY A 739 46.24 5.15 -13.08
N SER A 740 47.15 4.18 -13.28
CA SER A 740 48.35 4.41 -14.11
C SER A 740 48.02 4.52 -15.60
N LEU A 741 46.86 4.00 -16.03
CA LEU A 741 46.37 4.07 -17.40
C LEU A 741 45.55 5.34 -17.68
N ILE A 742 45.21 6.14 -16.67
CA ILE A 742 44.48 7.41 -16.81
C ILE A 742 45.38 8.47 -17.47
N LYS A 743 44.82 9.28 -18.39
CA LYS A 743 45.56 10.29 -19.17
C LYS A 743 44.85 11.64 -19.15
N ASP A 744 45.60 12.74 -19.07
CA ASP A 744 45.07 14.08 -19.34
C ASP A 744 44.85 14.29 -20.86
N SER A 745 44.26 15.43 -21.22
CA SER A 745 44.03 15.84 -22.63
C SER A 745 45.30 16.12 -23.44
N GLU A 746 46.48 16.02 -22.84
CA GLU A 746 47.79 16.10 -23.53
C GLU A 746 48.46 14.70 -23.66
N GLY A 747 47.93 13.68 -22.98
CA GLY A 747 48.45 12.30 -22.97
C GLY A 747 49.41 12.00 -21.81
N ASN A 748 49.58 12.90 -20.85
CA ASN A 748 50.36 12.65 -19.63
C ASN A 748 49.54 11.83 -18.62
N ALA A 749 50.18 11.18 -17.64
CA ALA A 749 49.45 10.50 -16.56
C ALA A 749 48.71 11.53 -15.68
N ALA A 750 47.43 11.25 -15.40
CA ALA A 750 46.57 12.10 -14.58
C ALA A 750 45.96 11.33 -13.39
N GLY A 751 45.48 12.07 -12.38
CA GLY A 751 44.75 11.50 -11.25
C GLY A 751 43.32 11.08 -11.61
N LEU A 752 42.54 10.68 -10.60
CA LEU A 752 41.16 10.20 -10.78
C LEU A 752 40.16 11.26 -11.33
N GLY A 753 40.56 12.54 -11.39
CA GLY A 753 39.77 13.68 -11.88
C GLY A 753 38.76 14.20 -10.84
N ASN A 754 38.11 15.33 -11.14
CA ASN A 754 37.04 15.86 -10.32
C ASN A 754 35.76 15.05 -10.57
N ASN A 755 35.63 13.90 -9.90
CA ASN A 755 34.61 12.90 -10.16
C ASN A 755 34.03 12.33 -8.87
N THR A 756 32.78 11.87 -8.94
CA THR A 756 32.17 11.02 -7.91
C THR A 756 32.34 9.56 -8.31
N ILE A 757 33.18 8.82 -7.59
CA ILE A 757 33.50 7.42 -7.86
C ILE A 757 32.84 6.53 -6.81
N ASN A 758 32.02 5.58 -7.25
CA ASN A 758 31.29 4.65 -6.38
C ASN A 758 31.81 3.24 -6.62
N ILE A 759 32.56 2.68 -5.65
CA ILE A 759 33.20 1.37 -5.74
C ILE A 759 32.39 0.35 -4.94
N ARG A 760 32.03 -0.78 -5.54
CA ARG A 760 31.25 -1.87 -4.91
C ARG A 760 31.48 -3.20 -5.60
N GLY A 761 31.16 -4.33 -4.98
CA GLY A 761 31.29 -5.65 -5.57
C GLY A 761 30.20 -6.63 -5.14
N ASN A 762 30.26 -7.86 -5.66
CA ASN A 762 29.36 -8.96 -5.29
C ASN A 762 29.94 -9.87 -4.19
N GLY A 763 31.23 -9.76 -3.88
CA GLY A 763 31.87 -10.42 -2.74
C GLY A 763 31.84 -9.52 -1.50
N LYS A 764 31.91 -10.11 -0.30
CA LYS A 764 32.21 -9.34 0.92
C LYS A 764 33.69 -8.99 0.97
N ASN A 765 34.04 -7.84 1.54
CA ASN A 765 35.43 -7.55 1.92
C ASN A 765 35.84 -8.57 3.00
N PRO A 766 36.83 -9.45 2.76
CA PRO A 766 37.21 -10.45 3.73
C PRO A 766 38.08 -9.81 4.81
N ILE A 767 38.01 -10.34 6.04
CA ILE A 767 39.15 -10.23 6.95
C ILE A 767 40.35 -10.91 6.27
N ILE A 768 41.50 -10.25 6.30
CA ILE A 768 42.70 -10.71 5.57
C ILE A 768 43.33 -11.87 6.35
N VAL A 769 42.98 -13.09 5.91
CA VAL A 769 43.50 -14.38 6.40
C VAL A 769 44.63 -14.83 5.47
N THR A 770 45.89 -14.62 5.87
CA THR A 770 47.06 -14.91 5.03
C THR A 770 48.25 -15.40 5.86
N THR A 771 48.95 -16.42 5.37
CA THR A 771 50.05 -17.09 6.09
C THR A 771 51.45 -16.63 5.68
N ASP A 772 51.59 -16.03 4.49
CA ASP A 772 52.84 -15.43 3.98
C ASP A 772 52.62 -13.94 3.61
N PRO A 773 53.38 -12.98 4.21
CA PRO A 773 53.37 -11.57 3.82
C PRO A 773 53.72 -11.25 2.35
N ALA A 774 54.29 -12.20 1.60
CA ALA A 774 54.54 -12.05 0.16
C ALA A 774 53.32 -12.45 -0.69
N GLU A 775 52.61 -13.53 -0.33
CA GLU A 775 51.34 -13.90 -0.98
C GLU A 775 50.17 -13.00 -0.55
N SER A 776 50.22 -12.46 0.68
CA SER A 776 49.13 -11.65 1.26
C SER A 776 48.76 -10.46 0.39
N LYS A 777 49.77 -9.77 -0.18
CA LYS A 777 49.61 -8.59 -1.04
C LYS A 777 48.87 -8.85 -2.36
N LYS A 778 48.69 -10.13 -2.72
CA LYS A 778 48.25 -10.55 -4.04
C LYS A 778 46.78 -11.00 -4.06
N ASN A 779 46.41 -11.95 -3.19
CA ASN A 779 45.20 -12.76 -3.42
C ASN A 779 43.92 -12.24 -2.72
N TRP A 780 44.02 -11.40 -1.66
CA TRP A 780 42.82 -10.96 -0.90
C TRP A 780 41.82 -10.14 -1.72
N LYS A 781 42.26 -9.59 -2.86
CA LYS A 781 41.47 -8.75 -3.78
C LYS A 781 40.88 -9.52 -4.97
N ASP A 782 41.17 -10.81 -5.14
CA ASP A 782 40.86 -11.57 -6.37
C ASP A 782 39.35 -11.64 -6.72
N ASN A 783 38.47 -11.48 -5.73
CA ASN A 783 37.01 -11.50 -5.89
C ASN A 783 36.36 -10.13 -5.61
N LEU A 784 37.15 -9.06 -5.51
CA LEU A 784 36.69 -7.71 -5.17
C LEU A 784 36.81 -6.76 -6.37
N THR A 785 36.05 -5.68 -6.34
CA THR A 785 36.15 -4.61 -7.33
C THR A 785 37.23 -3.61 -6.91
N VAL A 786 38.31 -3.51 -7.68
CA VAL A 786 39.49 -2.72 -7.30
C VAL A 786 39.61 -1.47 -8.16
N VAL A 787 39.64 -0.30 -7.53
CA VAL A 787 40.18 0.94 -8.11
C VAL A 787 41.57 1.18 -7.52
N TYR A 788 42.59 1.14 -8.37
CA TYR A 788 43.94 1.58 -8.01
C TYR A 788 44.15 3.03 -8.44
N THR A 789 44.80 3.84 -7.60
CA THR A 789 45.35 5.14 -7.99
C THR A 789 46.76 5.36 -7.41
N PRO A 790 47.71 5.93 -8.19
CA PRO A 790 48.99 6.41 -7.65
C PRO A 790 48.83 7.54 -6.62
N GLU A 791 47.78 8.36 -6.76
CA GLU A 791 47.51 9.51 -5.90
C GLU A 791 46.01 9.82 -5.86
N ILE A 792 45.49 10.22 -4.70
CA ILE A 792 44.15 10.78 -4.53
C ILE A 792 44.24 12.17 -3.88
N THR A 793 43.39 13.09 -4.34
CA THR A 793 43.29 14.48 -3.88
C THR A 793 41.86 14.80 -3.47
N SER A 794 41.67 15.94 -2.80
CA SER A 794 40.36 16.47 -2.39
C SER A 794 39.39 16.78 -3.54
N GLU A 795 39.86 16.73 -4.80
CA GLU A 795 39.01 16.99 -5.97
C GLU A 795 38.15 15.77 -6.35
N THR A 796 38.54 14.56 -5.94
CA THR A 796 37.77 13.33 -6.19
C THR A 796 36.98 12.93 -4.94
N THR A 797 35.66 12.70 -5.07
CA THR A 797 34.86 12.04 -4.03
C THR A 797 34.78 10.55 -4.32
N VAL A 798 35.23 9.69 -3.40
CA VAL A 798 35.22 8.22 -3.57
C VAL A 798 34.42 7.54 -2.46
N ASN A 799 33.27 6.97 -2.81
CA ASN A 799 32.48 6.14 -1.91
C ASN A 799 32.86 4.66 -2.10
N VAL A 800 33.35 4.00 -1.05
CA VAL A 800 33.75 2.60 -1.06
C VAL A 800 32.75 1.78 -0.24
N TYR A 801 31.90 1.04 -0.96
CA TYR A 801 30.89 0.15 -0.40
C TYR A 801 31.39 -1.30 -0.34
N GLU A 802 30.60 -2.18 0.28
CA GLU A 802 30.82 -3.63 0.31
C GLU A 802 31.22 -4.19 -1.08
N GLY A 803 32.25 -5.04 -1.07
CA GLY A 803 32.89 -5.63 -2.25
C GLY A 803 33.82 -4.69 -3.01
N GLY A 804 33.94 -3.43 -2.59
CA GLY A 804 34.84 -2.43 -3.19
C GLY A 804 36.17 -2.28 -2.45
N VAL A 805 37.22 -1.99 -3.21
CA VAL A 805 38.55 -1.62 -2.70
C VAL A 805 39.06 -0.37 -3.43
N LEU A 806 39.42 0.66 -2.66
CA LEU A 806 40.26 1.77 -3.11
C LEU A 806 41.70 1.48 -2.67
N GLN A 807 42.61 1.27 -3.61
CA GLN A 807 44.05 1.17 -3.34
C GLN A 807 44.73 2.49 -3.74
N ALA A 808 45.28 3.22 -2.76
CA ALA A 808 45.90 4.53 -2.97
C ALA A 808 47.33 4.57 -2.42
N ASP A 809 48.32 4.71 -3.32
CA ASP A 809 49.74 4.78 -2.94
C ASP A 809 50.09 6.07 -2.18
N LYS A 810 49.35 7.16 -2.45
CA LYS A 810 49.50 8.46 -1.80
C LYS A 810 48.14 9.12 -1.51
N LEU A 811 47.97 9.59 -0.29
CA LEU A 811 46.84 10.44 0.12
C LEU A 811 47.32 11.90 0.17
N ASN A 812 46.75 12.79 -0.66
CA ASN A 812 47.21 14.18 -0.81
C ASN A 812 46.02 15.16 -0.77
N PHE A 813 45.42 15.29 0.41
CA PHE A 813 44.27 16.15 0.64
C PHE A 813 44.66 17.59 0.98
N ASP A 814 43.76 18.53 0.67
CA ASP A 814 43.88 19.97 0.95
C ASP A 814 43.69 20.35 2.43
N GLY A 815 43.11 19.45 3.22
CA GLY A 815 42.68 19.66 4.60
C GLY A 815 41.46 20.55 4.79
N THR A 816 40.81 20.99 3.70
CA THR A 816 39.59 21.83 3.73
C THR A 816 38.35 21.15 3.14
N THR A 817 38.50 20.03 2.43
CA THR A 817 37.39 19.29 1.83
C THR A 817 37.06 18.03 2.63
N GLU A 818 35.94 18.07 3.36
CA GLU A 818 35.43 16.95 4.14
C GLU A 818 34.94 15.79 3.25
N ASN A 819 35.05 14.54 3.72
CA ASN A 819 34.43 13.36 3.10
C ASN A 819 34.87 13.06 1.64
N SER A 820 36.11 13.38 1.27
CA SER A 820 36.69 13.03 -0.04
C SER A 820 36.79 11.52 -0.26
N VAL A 821 36.95 10.72 0.80
CA VAL A 821 36.82 9.26 0.79
C VAL A 821 35.82 8.84 1.87
N VAL A 822 34.81 8.06 1.49
CA VAL A 822 33.77 7.55 2.40
C VAL A 822 33.79 6.03 2.41
N LEU A 823 33.98 5.43 3.59
CA LEU A 823 33.86 3.97 3.77
C LEU A 823 32.48 3.62 4.34
N ALA A 824 31.79 2.73 3.63
CA ALA A 824 30.47 2.19 3.97
C ALA A 824 30.43 0.68 3.68
N GLY A 825 31.27 -0.08 4.40
CA GLY A 825 31.46 -1.53 4.25
C GLY A 825 32.57 -1.94 3.27
N GLY A 826 33.15 -1.00 2.52
CA GLY A 826 34.29 -1.24 1.62
C GLY A 826 35.66 -1.11 2.28
N ALA A 827 36.73 -1.24 1.49
CA ALA A 827 38.11 -1.16 1.99
C ALA A 827 38.98 -0.05 1.36
N LEU A 828 39.79 0.60 2.18
CA LEU A 828 40.89 1.49 1.78
C LEU A 828 42.23 0.79 2.04
N GLU A 829 43.06 0.61 1.00
CA GLU A 829 44.42 0.11 1.11
C GLU A 829 45.44 1.22 0.87
N THR A 830 46.31 1.45 1.87
CA THR A 830 47.34 2.49 1.85
C THR A 830 48.49 2.15 2.82
N LYS A 831 49.30 3.11 3.26
CA LYS A 831 50.42 2.93 4.21
C LYS A 831 50.30 3.84 5.42
N LEU A 832 50.92 3.48 6.54
CA LEU A 832 50.90 4.26 7.78
C LEU A 832 51.38 5.70 7.58
N ASP A 833 52.44 5.91 6.79
CA ASP A 833 52.99 7.25 6.50
C ASP A 833 52.10 8.12 5.59
N GLN A 834 51.02 7.56 5.04
CA GLN A 834 49.98 8.34 4.37
C GLN A 834 48.95 8.88 5.37
N VAL A 835 48.62 8.14 6.43
CA VAL A 835 47.56 8.49 7.40
C VAL A 835 48.08 9.25 8.64
N PHE A 836 49.28 8.91 9.14
CA PHE A 836 49.83 9.43 10.39
C PHE A 836 51.01 10.38 10.18
N ASN A 837 51.18 11.31 11.13
CA ASN A 837 52.38 12.13 11.26
C ASN A 837 53.54 11.36 11.91
N ASP A 838 54.77 11.87 11.77
CA ASP A 838 55.97 11.43 12.50
C ASP A 838 56.21 9.90 12.59
N VAL A 839 55.81 9.14 11.56
CA VAL A 839 56.02 7.69 11.45
C VAL A 839 57.52 7.39 11.41
N LYS A 840 58.07 6.96 12.55
CA LYS A 840 59.48 6.60 12.68
C LYS A 840 59.68 5.16 12.26
N ARG A 841 60.72 4.92 11.47
CA ARG A 841 61.18 3.58 11.08
C ARG A 841 62.64 3.46 11.52
N ASP A 842 62.97 2.42 12.27
CA ASP A 842 64.32 2.23 12.79
C ASP A 842 65.26 1.84 11.65
N LEU A 843 66.35 2.61 11.46
CA LEU A 843 67.36 2.34 10.44
C LEU A 843 68.52 1.52 11.00
N LEU A 844 68.52 0.21 10.75
CA LEU A 844 69.71 -0.62 10.88
C LEU A 844 70.51 -0.60 9.57
N THR A 845 71.30 0.46 9.37
CA THR A 845 72.33 0.47 8.35
C THR A 845 73.56 -0.28 8.87
N LEU A 846 73.99 -1.35 8.20
CA LEU A 846 75.34 -1.90 8.43
C LEU A 846 76.37 -0.98 7.77
N ASP A 847 77.10 -0.24 8.60
CA ASP A 847 78.34 0.42 8.20
C ASP A 847 79.52 -0.27 8.92
N GLY A 848 80.49 -0.77 8.15
CA GLY A 848 81.71 -1.41 8.66
C GLY A 848 81.86 -2.91 8.39
N THR A 849 82.72 -3.23 7.42
CA THR A 849 83.52 -4.47 7.47
C THR A 849 84.76 -4.20 8.32
N ASP A 850 85.17 -5.12 9.20
CA ASP A 850 86.49 -5.03 9.82
C ASP A 850 87.59 -5.53 8.88
N SER A 851 88.85 -5.29 9.24
CA SER A 851 90.01 -5.71 8.44
C SER A 851 90.34 -7.22 8.50
N GLY A 852 89.48 -8.02 9.14
CA GLY A 852 89.50 -9.49 9.10
C GLY A 852 88.66 -10.07 7.94
N GLY A 853 87.75 -9.29 7.35
CA GLY A 853 86.99 -9.70 6.16
C GLY A 853 85.86 -10.70 6.41
N GLN A 854 85.43 -10.91 7.66
CA GLN A 854 84.23 -11.67 8.02
C GLN A 854 83.45 -10.99 9.15
N ILE A 855 82.34 -10.36 8.79
CA ILE A 855 81.10 -10.06 9.55
C ILE A 855 80.21 -9.33 8.53
N GLY A 856 78.90 -9.56 8.45
CA GLY A 856 78.03 -10.55 9.08
C GLY A 856 76.65 -10.46 8.40
N VAL A 857 75.78 -11.46 8.54
CA VAL A 857 74.45 -11.45 7.87
C VAL A 857 73.40 -10.80 8.77
N PRO A 858 72.64 -9.80 8.30
CA PRO A 858 71.33 -9.46 8.84
C PRO A 858 70.25 -9.63 7.78
N THR A 859 69.48 -10.70 7.87
CA THR A 859 68.20 -10.85 7.17
C THR A 859 67.08 -10.32 8.05
N HIS A 860 66.86 -9.01 8.08
CA HIS A 860 65.59 -8.35 8.44
C HIS A 860 65.61 -6.89 7.98
N VAL A 861 64.44 -6.36 7.60
CA VAL A 861 64.26 -5.01 7.04
C VAL A 861 63.37 -4.17 7.99
N LEU A 862 63.26 -2.88 7.73
CA LEU A 862 63.02 -1.83 8.72
C LEU A 862 61.51 -1.62 9.01
N GLY A 863 61.07 -1.98 10.22
CA GLY A 863 59.70 -1.76 10.67
C GLY A 863 59.42 -0.34 11.16
N ALA A 864 58.16 0.11 11.04
CA ALA A 864 57.66 1.29 11.75
C ALA A 864 57.68 1.05 13.27
N THR A 865 58.31 1.93 14.03
CA THR A 865 58.62 1.74 15.46
C THR A 865 57.82 2.64 16.39
N SER A 866 57.35 3.78 15.90
CA SER A 866 56.30 4.61 16.51
C SER A 866 55.60 5.45 15.44
N VAL A 867 54.36 5.85 15.70
CA VAL A 867 53.63 6.83 14.86
C VAL A 867 53.15 8.01 15.70
N GLY A 868 52.92 9.16 15.07
CA GLY A 868 52.30 10.33 15.71
C GLY A 868 50.78 10.34 15.54
N SER A 869 50.17 11.51 15.78
CA SER A 869 48.73 11.71 15.56
C SER A 869 48.32 11.43 14.10
N MET A 870 47.02 11.25 13.88
CA MET A 870 46.48 11.30 12.53
C MET A 870 46.82 12.66 11.88
N LYS A 871 46.93 12.68 10.55
CA LYS A 871 47.03 13.93 9.79
C LYS A 871 45.67 14.60 9.72
N GLU A 872 45.58 15.87 10.08
CA GLU A 872 44.33 16.64 10.03
C GLU A 872 43.73 16.65 8.60
N GLU A 873 44.57 16.70 7.56
CA GLU A 873 44.10 16.64 6.18
C GLU A 873 43.52 15.28 5.77
N VAL A 874 43.95 14.19 6.41
CA VAL A 874 43.37 12.85 6.20
C VAL A 874 42.15 12.65 7.10
N LYS A 875 42.17 13.17 8.33
CA LYS A 875 41.07 13.12 9.30
C LYS A 875 39.81 13.82 8.78
N ASN A 876 39.96 14.99 8.15
CA ASN A 876 38.84 15.69 7.51
C ASN A 876 38.36 14.95 6.25
N ALA A 877 39.29 14.44 5.43
CA ALA A 877 38.99 13.91 4.11
C ALA A 877 38.50 12.45 4.09
N VAL A 878 38.87 11.61 5.06
CA VAL A 878 38.54 10.17 5.09
C VAL A 878 37.54 9.87 6.20
N TYR A 879 36.28 9.68 5.83
CA TYR A 879 35.19 9.35 6.75
C TYR A 879 34.83 7.87 6.69
N GLY A 880 35.00 7.14 7.79
CA GLY A 880 34.69 5.71 7.87
C GLY A 880 33.57 5.44 8.86
N HIS A 881 32.33 5.29 8.37
CA HIS A 881 31.23 4.84 9.22
C HIS A 881 31.33 3.33 9.48
N SER A 882 31.66 2.56 8.44
CA SER A 882 32.00 1.14 8.52
C SER A 882 32.89 0.73 7.34
N GLY A 883 33.71 -0.31 7.51
CA GLY A 883 34.62 -0.78 6.46
C GLY A 883 35.95 -1.29 7.01
N LEU A 884 36.95 -1.35 6.13
CA LEU A 884 38.29 -1.86 6.44
C LEU A 884 39.39 -0.88 5.99
N VAL A 885 40.30 -0.51 6.89
CA VAL A 885 41.55 0.18 6.52
C VAL A 885 42.70 -0.81 6.56
N VAL A 886 43.37 -0.96 5.43
CA VAL A 886 44.47 -1.93 5.21
C VAL A 886 45.79 -1.18 5.10
N PHE A 887 46.65 -1.34 6.10
CA PHE A 887 48.01 -0.80 6.11
C PHE A 887 48.97 -1.80 5.47
N ASN A 888 49.23 -1.61 4.16
CA ASN A 888 50.14 -2.42 3.35
C ASN A 888 51.59 -1.90 3.41
N ASP A 889 52.05 -1.69 4.63
CA ASP A 889 53.46 -1.57 4.98
C ASP A 889 54.15 -2.94 4.84
N GLU A 890 55.45 -2.95 4.53
CA GLU A 890 56.18 -4.23 4.35
C GLU A 890 56.63 -4.84 5.68
N TYR A 891 57.07 -3.98 6.61
CA TYR A 891 57.56 -4.35 7.94
C TYR A 891 57.03 -3.38 9.00
N LEU A 892 56.73 -3.89 10.19
CA LEU A 892 56.15 -3.16 11.31
C LEU A 892 56.79 -3.63 12.63
N LYS A 893 56.87 -2.79 13.66
CA LYS A 893 57.07 -3.25 15.05
C LYS A 893 55.72 -3.30 15.76
N MET A 894 55.61 -4.18 16.76
CA MET A 894 54.45 -4.24 17.64
C MET A 894 54.12 -2.88 18.29
N SER A 895 55.13 -2.07 18.65
CA SER A 895 54.92 -0.71 19.17
C SER A 895 54.30 0.23 18.13
N GLY A 896 54.78 0.24 16.89
CA GLY A 896 54.21 1.05 15.81
C GLY A 896 52.78 0.64 15.44
N VAL A 897 52.41 -0.62 15.66
CA VAL A 897 51.03 -1.12 15.51
C VAL A 897 50.15 -0.62 16.67
N ILE A 898 50.61 -0.76 17.92
CA ILE A 898 49.90 -0.25 19.12
C ILE A 898 49.68 1.27 19.01
N ASP A 899 50.73 2.04 18.70
CA ASP A 899 50.65 3.49 18.53
C ASP A 899 49.62 3.86 17.44
N ALA A 900 49.62 3.15 16.30
CA ALA A 900 48.69 3.41 15.20
C ALA A 900 47.23 3.10 15.58
N MET A 901 46.99 2.02 16.32
CA MET A 901 45.65 1.70 16.84
C MET A 901 45.17 2.78 17.82
N GLN A 902 46.01 3.15 18.80
CA GLN A 902 45.67 4.13 19.83
C GLN A 902 45.43 5.53 19.23
N HIS A 903 46.26 5.96 18.27
CA HIS A 903 46.05 7.24 17.59
C HIS A 903 44.83 7.23 16.66
N PHE A 904 44.53 6.12 15.97
CA PHE A 904 43.30 6.01 15.18
C PHE A 904 42.04 6.06 16.05
N VAL A 905 42.04 5.35 17.18
CA VAL A 905 40.95 5.37 18.18
C VAL A 905 40.74 6.78 18.74
N ALA A 906 41.81 7.50 19.09
CA ALA A 906 41.72 8.83 19.71
C ALA A 906 41.27 9.94 18.75
N ASP A 907 41.44 9.76 17.44
CA ASP A 907 41.06 10.73 16.40
C ASP A 907 39.75 10.39 15.65
N ALA A 908 39.13 9.23 15.90
CA ALA A 908 37.94 8.77 15.15
C ALA A 908 36.60 9.36 15.65
N GLU A 909 36.00 10.27 14.86
CA GLU A 909 34.62 10.73 15.06
C GLU A 909 33.58 9.79 14.41
N ASN A 910 33.36 8.60 14.98
CA ASN A 910 32.33 7.66 14.49
C ASN A 910 31.56 6.93 15.61
N PRO A 911 30.22 7.09 15.73
CA PRO A 911 29.40 6.38 16.71
C PRO A 911 28.93 5.01 16.17
N GLY A 912 29.84 4.03 16.12
CA GLY A 912 29.55 2.66 15.70
C GLY A 912 28.73 1.89 16.73
N VAL A 913 27.40 1.84 16.59
CA VAL A 913 26.55 1.07 17.49
C VAL A 913 26.67 -0.43 17.18
N ILE A 914 27.23 -1.19 18.11
CA ILE A 914 27.17 -2.67 18.11
C ILE A 914 25.70 -3.09 18.15
N ASP A 915 25.23 -3.84 17.14
CA ASP A 915 23.88 -4.38 17.10
C ASP A 915 23.76 -5.60 18.04
N PRO A 916 23.01 -5.51 19.16
CA PRO A 916 22.91 -6.60 20.13
C PRO A 916 22.03 -7.76 19.63
N ASP A 917 21.21 -7.56 18.59
CA ASP A 917 20.30 -8.60 18.07
C ASP A 917 20.98 -9.52 17.03
N ASN A 918 22.19 -9.19 16.55
CA ASN A 918 22.95 -10.02 15.61
C ASN A 918 24.49 -9.99 15.83
N PRO A 919 25.00 -10.46 16.99
CA PRO A 919 26.42 -10.39 17.38
C PRO A 919 27.29 -11.46 16.70
N TYR A 920 27.06 -11.76 15.41
CA TYR A 920 27.59 -12.96 14.77
C TYR A 920 28.66 -12.70 13.70
N THR A 921 29.89 -13.05 14.11
CA THR A 921 31.09 -13.35 13.33
C THR A 921 31.96 -12.17 12.88
N PRO A 922 33.29 -12.41 12.75
CA PRO A 922 34.24 -11.54 12.04
C PRO A 922 34.00 -11.46 10.50
N GLY A 923 32.77 -11.73 10.05
CA GLY A 923 32.43 -12.03 8.66
C GLY A 923 31.91 -10.85 7.84
N ASP A 924 31.84 -9.65 8.44
CA ASP A 924 31.20 -8.50 7.82
C ASP A 924 31.81 -7.17 8.28
N THR A 925 32.16 -6.30 7.34
CA THR A 925 32.70 -4.95 7.59
C THR A 925 31.64 -3.86 7.46
N SER A 926 30.36 -4.20 7.27
CA SER A 926 29.27 -3.23 7.09
C SER A 926 28.77 -2.56 8.37
N THR A 927 29.02 -3.15 9.54
CA THR A 927 28.51 -2.69 10.86
C THR A 927 29.49 -1.84 11.66
N GLY A 928 30.79 -1.88 11.34
CA GLY A 928 31.84 -1.18 12.09
C GLY A 928 33.10 -0.96 11.26
N LEU A 929 34.03 -0.16 11.79
CA LEU A 929 35.30 0.14 11.16
C LEU A 929 36.41 -0.75 11.74
N TYR A 930 37.18 -1.39 10.88
CA TYR A 930 38.23 -2.34 11.23
C TYR A 930 39.60 -1.91 10.69
N LEU A 931 40.68 -2.23 11.43
CA LEU A 931 42.06 -2.07 10.97
C LEU A 931 42.71 -3.42 10.67
N ALA A 932 43.42 -3.52 9.55
CA ALA A 932 44.23 -4.68 9.19
C ALA A 932 45.65 -4.27 8.79
N PHE A 933 46.64 -5.04 9.25
CA PHE A 933 48.05 -4.84 8.95
C PHE A 933 48.56 -6.06 8.16
N THR A 934 49.01 -5.86 6.92
CA THR A 934 49.43 -6.95 6.02
C THR A 934 50.95 -7.13 5.92
N GLY A 935 51.72 -6.27 6.57
CA GLY A 935 53.18 -6.41 6.69
C GLY A 935 53.61 -7.46 7.70
N GLN A 936 54.91 -7.79 7.70
CA GLN A 936 55.50 -8.60 8.77
C GLN A 936 55.65 -7.76 10.05
N VAL A 937 54.98 -8.17 11.11
CA VAL A 937 55.11 -7.54 12.44
C VAL A 937 56.23 -8.20 13.22
N ASP A 938 57.15 -7.40 13.77
CA ASP A 938 58.26 -7.82 14.61
C ASP A 938 58.05 -7.38 16.07
N GLY A 939 58.44 -8.24 17.00
CA GLY A 939 58.09 -8.17 18.43
C GLY A 939 57.08 -9.24 18.84
N LYS A 940 57.05 -9.54 20.14
CA LYS A 940 56.20 -10.58 20.72
C LYS A 940 54.92 -9.96 21.29
N LEU A 941 53.76 -10.36 20.82
CA LEU A 941 52.48 -9.98 21.44
C LEU A 941 52.23 -10.86 22.68
N THR A 942 52.27 -10.27 23.87
CA THR A 942 51.84 -10.91 25.12
C THR A 942 50.43 -10.44 25.50
N VAL A 943 49.81 -11.07 26.50
CA VAL A 943 48.52 -10.62 27.06
C VAL A 943 48.61 -9.18 27.58
N ASP A 944 49.75 -8.79 28.17
CA ASP A 944 49.97 -7.41 28.62
C ASP A 944 50.00 -6.38 27.49
N LEU A 945 50.35 -6.78 26.26
CA LEU A 945 50.32 -5.91 25.07
C LEU A 945 48.97 -5.96 24.38
N ALA A 946 48.27 -7.10 24.38
CA ALA A 946 46.89 -7.16 23.90
C ALA A 946 45.95 -6.29 24.77
N ASN A 947 46.19 -6.23 26.09
CA ASN A 947 45.47 -5.32 27.00
C ASN A 947 45.84 -3.82 26.82
N GLN A 948 46.78 -3.47 25.93
CA GLN A 948 47.02 -2.07 25.52
C GLN A 948 46.17 -1.67 24.30
N PHE A 949 45.30 -2.57 23.81
CA PHE A 949 44.33 -2.28 22.76
C PHE A 949 42.98 -1.76 23.32
N ASP A 950 42.73 -1.82 24.63
CA ASP A 950 41.47 -1.33 25.19
C ASP A 950 41.35 0.20 25.11
N SER A 951 40.17 0.68 24.69
CA SER A 951 39.92 2.09 24.42
C SER A 951 39.30 2.89 25.58
N GLU A 952 39.05 2.31 26.77
CA GLU A 952 38.55 3.09 27.92
C GLU A 952 39.54 4.16 28.42
N GLN A 953 40.81 4.07 28.03
CA GLN A 953 41.81 5.13 28.30
C GLN A 953 41.86 6.23 27.21
N SER A 954 41.10 6.10 26.13
CA SER A 954 41.11 7.02 24.96
C SER A 954 39.74 7.57 24.57
N GLY A 955 38.65 6.84 24.83
CA GLY A 955 37.27 7.33 24.65
C GLY A 955 36.74 7.31 23.21
N GLY A 956 37.21 6.37 22.38
CA GLY A 956 36.73 6.16 21.00
C GLY A 956 36.36 4.70 20.72
N ASP A 957 35.38 4.51 19.82
CA ASP A 957 34.74 3.22 19.53
C ASP A 957 35.21 2.65 18.18
N LEU A 958 36.34 1.92 18.17
CA LEU A 958 36.78 1.10 17.03
C LEU A 958 36.22 -0.32 17.18
N ALA A 959 35.71 -0.93 16.10
CA ALA A 959 35.00 -2.20 16.18
C ALA A 959 35.95 -3.40 16.41
N GLY A 960 37.12 -3.38 15.77
CA GLY A 960 38.14 -4.40 16.01
C GLY A 960 39.39 -4.26 15.13
N VAL A 961 40.41 -5.06 15.46
CA VAL A 961 41.70 -5.07 14.76
C VAL A 961 42.18 -6.48 14.49
N VAL A 962 42.71 -6.70 13.27
CA VAL A 962 43.24 -8.00 12.84
C VAL A 962 44.74 -7.91 12.57
N LEU A 963 45.51 -8.64 13.37
CA LEU A 963 46.95 -8.81 13.22
C LEU A 963 47.24 -10.14 12.50
N SER A 964 46.95 -10.15 11.20
CA SER A 964 46.98 -11.34 10.31
C SER A 964 48.23 -12.21 10.42
N HIS A 965 49.41 -11.62 10.67
CA HIS A 965 50.69 -12.31 10.79
C HIS A 965 51.25 -12.37 12.23
N THR A 966 50.45 -12.14 13.26
CA THR A 966 50.89 -12.11 14.68
C THR A 966 50.37 -13.29 15.49
N ILE A 967 51.26 -13.99 16.17
CA ILE A 967 50.92 -14.99 17.20
C ILE A 967 50.71 -14.26 18.53
N LEU A 968 49.56 -14.50 19.18
CA LEU A 968 49.35 -14.12 20.57
C LEU A 968 50.03 -15.15 21.49
N TYR A 969 50.87 -14.70 22.40
CA TYR A 969 51.46 -15.55 23.43
C TYR A 969 50.72 -15.38 24.76
N ASN A 970 50.26 -16.49 25.33
CA ASN A 970 49.63 -16.57 26.65
C ASN A 970 50.66 -16.36 27.78
N GLU A 971 51.22 -15.17 27.84
CA GLU A 971 52.18 -14.71 28.85
C GLU A 971 51.72 -13.36 29.40
N SER A 972 51.85 -13.16 30.71
CA SER A 972 51.60 -11.88 31.37
C SER A 972 52.64 -11.61 32.46
N ALA A 973 53.02 -10.35 32.63
CA ALA A 973 53.82 -9.88 33.77
C ALA A 973 53.14 -10.11 35.13
N SER A 974 51.81 -10.30 35.17
CA SER A 974 51.06 -10.74 36.36
C SER A 974 51.24 -12.23 36.68
N ASP A 975 51.69 -13.06 35.72
CA ASP A 975 52.10 -14.44 35.95
C ASP A 975 53.56 -14.69 35.51
N PRO A 976 54.54 -14.21 36.28
CA PRO A 976 55.96 -14.41 35.98
C PRO A 976 56.43 -15.86 36.16
N ASN A 977 55.57 -16.78 36.61
CA ASN A 977 55.90 -18.18 36.86
C ASN A 977 55.32 -19.15 35.81
N LYS A 978 54.48 -18.68 34.89
CA LYS A 978 53.75 -19.52 33.91
C LYS A 978 52.94 -20.63 34.56
N LEU A 979 52.09 -20.24 35.50
CA LEU A 979 51.08 -21.07 36.16
C LEU A 979 49.69 -20.96 35.50
N ASN A 980 49.46 -19.89 34.73
CA ASN A 980 48.23 -19.63 34.00
C ASN A 980 48.28 -20.27 32.59
N ASN A 981 47.82 -21.52 32.49
CA ASN A 981 47.76 -22.26 31.24
C ASN A 981 46.53 -21.91 30.38
N ASN A 982 45.48 -21.29 30.93
CA ASN A 982 44.28 -20.91 30.17
C ASN A 982 44.36 -19.44 29.71
N LEU A 983 43.52 -19.09 28.73
CA LEU A 983 43.28 -17.72 28.29
C LEU A 983 41.78 -17.43 28.34
N VAL A 984 41.39 -16.25 28.82
CA VAL A 984 40.02 -15.71 28.74
C VAL A 984 40.04 -14.43 27.90
N ILE A 985 39.03 -14.26 27.04
CA ILE A 985 38.74 -13.03 26.29
C ILE A 985 37.44 -12.43 26.85
N GLY A 986 37.51 -11.19 27.35
CA GLY A 986 36.44 -10.53 28.12
C GLY A 986 36.63 -10.65 29.65
N PHE A 987 35.71 -10.10 30.43
CA PHE A 987 35.75 -10.29 31.88
C PHE A 987 35.59 -11.78 32.22
N ASN A 988 36.45 -12.26 33.12
CA ASN A 988 36.45 -13.63 33.65
C ASN A 988 35.33 -13.82 34.70
N GLU A 989 34.08 -13.55 34.32
CA GLU A 989 32.91 -13.68 35.21
C GLU A 989 32.73 -15.12 35.69
N HIS A 990 33.00 -16.11 34.83
CA HIS A 990 32.86 -17.53 35.16
C HIS A 990 34.02 -18.07 36.03
N ASN A 991 35.00 -17.22 36.38
CA ASN A 991 36.10 -17.53 37.29
C ASN A 991 36.93 -18.76 36.84
N HIS A 992 37.26 -18.80 35.54
CA HIS A 992 38.15 -19.78 34.93
C HIS A 992 39.51 -19.80 35.65
N PRO A 993 39.90 -20.93 36.29
CA PRO A 993 41.11 -21.01 37.09
C PRO A 993 42.35 -21.06 36.20
N ASN A 994 43.47 -20.56 36.72
CA ASN A 994 44.77 -20.55 36.06
C ASN A 994 44.70 -19.93 34.65
N ALA A 995 44.02 -18.78 34.52
CA ALA A 995 43.83 -18.08 33.27
C ALA A 995 44.50 -16.69 33.28
N ASN A 996 45.18 -16.35 32.19
CA ASN A 996 45.42 -14.94 31.86
C ASN A 996 44.16 -14.38 31.17
N VAL A 997 43.94 -13.07 31.27
CA VAL A 997 42.73 -12.42 30.76
C VAL A 997 43.12 -11.31 29.78
N ILE A 998 42.57 -11.35 28.56
CA ILE A 998 42.53 -10.21 27.66
C ILE A 998 41.18 -9.54 27.87
N ASP A 999 41.21 -8.37 28.49
CA ASP A 999 40.04 -7.57 28.82
C ASP A 999 40.10 -6.29 27.99
N VAL A 1000 39.37 -6.29 26.88
CA VAL A 1000 39.26 -5.19 25.93
C VAL A 1000 37.82 -5.04 25.48
N ASN A 1001 37.43 -3.87 25.02
CA ASN A 1001 36.08 -3.62 24.50
C ASN A 1001 35.92 -3.82 22.98
N GLN A 1002 36.98 -4.17 22.26
CA GLN A 1002 36.98 -4.34 20.79
C GLN A 1002 37.22 -5.81 20.39
N GLY A 1003 36.77 -6.21 19.20
CA GLY A 1003 37.13 -7.52 18.64
C GLY A 1003 38.60 -7.60 18.26
N ILE A 1004 39.31 -8.69 18.58
CA ILE A 1004 40.72 -8.85 18.18
C ILE A 1004 40.96 -10.15 17.40
N GLY A 1005 41.73 -10.05 16.32
CA GLY A 1005 42.17 -11.18 15.50
C GLY A 1005 43.68 -11.42 15.48
N PHE A 1006 44.06 -12.69 15.58
CA PHE A 1006 45.46 -13.16 15.57
C PHE A 1006 45.65 -14.37 14.65
N LEU A 1007 46.90 -14.67 14.28
CA LEU A 1007 47.25 -15.88 13.52
C LEU A 1007 46.95 -17.15 14.32
N SER A 1008 47.41 -17.20 15.57
CA SER A 1008 47.21 -18.30 16.51
C SER A 1008 47.46 -17.84 17.96
N VAL A 1009 47.14 -18.70 18.94
CA VAL A 1009 47.57 -18.56 20.34
C VAL A 1009 48.63 -19.61 20.66
N ASP A 1010 49.75 -19.18 21.24
CA ASP A 1010 50.76 -20.06 21.83
C ASP A 1010 50.67 -20.04 23.37
N GLY A 1011 50.95 -21.17 24.01
CA GLY A 1011 50.97 -21.32 25.47
C GLY A 1011 49.60 -21.40 26.16
N ALA A 1012 48.50 -21.63 25.44
CA ALA A 1012 47.16 -21.81 26.02
C ALA A 1012 46.67 -23.27 25.86
N ASP A 1013 46.35 -23.93 26.98
CA ASP A 1013 45.67 -25.25 27.02
C ASP A 1013 44.19 -25.12 26.61
N GLN A 1014 43.53 -24.01 26.98
CA GLN A 1014 42.16 -23.65 26.60
C GLN A 1014 42.04 -22.14 26.40
N VAL A 1015 41.21 -21.75 25.43
CA VAL A 1015 40.76 -20.36 25.23
C VAL A 1015 39.27 -20.29 25.54
N HIS A 1016 38.88 -19.36 26.39
CA HIS A 1016 37.50 -19.06 26.77
C HIS A 1016 37.13 -17.68 26.23
N ILE A 1017 35.89 -17.53 25.77
CA ILE A 1017 35.35 -16.27 25.24
C ILE A 1017 34.09 -15.98 26.05
N GLU A 1018 34.09 -14.86 26.77
CA GLU A 1018 33.00 -14.46 27.67
C GLU A 1018 32.30 -13.18 27.14
N GLU A 1019 31.17 -12.82 27.78
CA GLU A 1019 30.39 -11.59 27.54
C GLU A 1019 29.90 -11.29 26.10
N GLY A 1020 30.17 -12.17 25.13
CA GLY A 1020 29.91 -11.88 23.71
C GLY A 1020 31.03 -11.09 23.02
N LYS A 1021 32.22 -11.00 23.62
CA LYS A 1021 33.40 -10.42 22.98
C LYS A 1021 33.79 -11.25 21.74
N GLU A 1022 34.36 -10.61 20.73
CA GLU A 1022 34.78 -11.27 19.49
C GLU A 1022 36.27 -11.64 19.51
N PHE A 1023 36.59 -12.88 19.16
CA PHE A 1023 37.95 -13.39 19.07
C PHE A 1023 38.17 -14.12 17.76
N VAL A 1024 39.10 -13.63 16.92
CA VAL A 1024 39.40 -14.20 15.60
C VAL A 1024 40.70 -14.97 15.63
N LEU A 1025 40.67 -16.22 15.17
CA LEU A 1025 41.86 -16.91 14.72
C LEU A 1025 41.82 -16.95 13.18
N VAL A 1026 42.72 -16.22 12.53
CA VAL A 1026 42.83 -16.29 11.06
C VAL A 1026 43.40 -17.65 10.64
N GLY A 1027 44.24 -18.27 11.48
CA GLY A 1027 44.67 -19.64 11.32
C GLY A 1027 45.77 -19.85 10.27
N HIS A 1028 46.27 -21.08 10.22
CA HIS A 1028 47.40 -21.46 9.36
C HIS A 1028 47.13 -22.83 8.72
N HIS A 1029 47.59 -23.02 7.48
CA HIS A 1029 47.46 -24.28 6.75
C HIS A 1029 48.87 -24.79 6.37
N ASP A 1030 49.46 -25.62 7.24
CA ASP A 1030 50.74 -26.30 7.01
C ASP A 1030 50.62 -27.39 5.94
N ASP A 1031 50.52 -26.99 4.66
CA ASP A 1031 50.64 -27.91 3.51
C ASP A 1031 52.11 -28.15 3.09
N ASP A 1032 53.07 -27.62 3.85
CA ASP A 1032 54.52 -27.69 3.58
C ASP A 1032 55.15 -29.07 3.92
N ASP A 1033 54.42 -29.99 4.57
CA ASP A 1033 54.80 -31.41 4.64
C ASP A 1033 54.43 -32.13 3.32
N ILE A 1034 55.07 -31.71 2.22
CA ILE A 1034 54.93 -32.31 0.89
C ILE A 1034 55.57 -33.72 0.89
N ARG A 1035 54.85 -34.66 1.49
CA ARG A 1035 55.00 -36.10 1.22
C ARG A 1035 54.21 -36.39 -0.04
N THR A 1036 54.93 -36.41 -1.16
CA THR A 1036 54.44 -36.74 -2.50
C THR A 1036 53.44 -37.92 -2.47
N ASP A 1037 52.32 -37.78 -3.19
CA ASP A 1037 51.06 -38.54 -3.01
C ASP A 1037 51.07 -40.07 -3.26
N GLU A 1038 52.21 -40.76 -3.21
CA GLU A 1038 52.25 -42.23 -3.35
C GLU A 1038 51.67 -42.96 -2.12
N ASP A 1039 51.82 -42.41 -0.90
CA ASP A 1039 51.45 -43.10 0.35
C ASP A 1039 49.95 -43.02 0.72
N ARG A 1040 49.17 -42.08 0.16
CA ARG A 1040 47.74 -41.92 0.52
C ARG A 1040 46.81 -42.99 -0.06
N ASN A 1041 47.32 -43.91 -0.89
CA ASN A 1041 46.50 -44.84 -1.67
C ASN A 1041 46.24 -46.20 -0.98
N ASN A 1042 46.13 -46.23 0.35
CA ASN A 1042 45.89 -47.47 1.10
C ASN A 1042 45.17 -47.30 2.47
N VAL A 1043 44.27 -48.25 2.77
CA VAL A 1043 43.66 -48.55 4.09
C VAL A 1043 42.51 -47.65 4.63
N HIS A 1044 41.28 -48.17 4.41
CA HIS A 1044 40.06 -48.10 5.25
C HIS A 1044 39.39 -46.77 5.68
N SER A 1045 38.33 -46.44 4.92
CA SER A 1045 36.93 -46.34 5.39
C SER A 1045 36.65 -46.30 6.92
N VAL A 1046 36.05 -45.20 7.39
CA VAL A 1046 35.27 -45.10 8.63
C VAL A 1046 33.88 -44.50 8.29
N PRO A 1047 32.76 -44.88 8.93
CA PRO A 1047 31.41 -44.54 8.44
C PRO A 1047 30.86 -43.19 8.95
N ASP A 1048 29.92 -42.61 8.19
CA ASP A 1048 29.13 -41.43 8.59
C ASP A 1048 28.28 -41.68 9.85
N SER A 1049 28.68 -41.08 10.98
CA SER A 1049 27.74 -40.68 12.03
C SER A 1049 28.37 -39.74 13.07
N VAL A 1050 27.92 -38.49 13.12
CA VAL A 1050 27.40 -37.77 14.32
C VAL A 1050 26.80 -36.42 13.85
N SER A 1051 25.87 -35.87 14.61
CA SER A 1051 25.09 -34.67 14.27
C SER A 1051 25.84 -33.36 14.52
N ARG A 1052 25.37 -32.28 13.87
CA ARG A 1052 25.55 -30.89 14.28
C ARG A 1052 25.37 -30.71 15.79
N VAL A 1053 26.22 -29.86 16.37
CA VAL A 1053 25.78 -28.66 17.11
C VAL A 1053 26.19 -27.48 16.26
#